data_AF-A0A952AVH5-F1
#
_entry.id   AF-A0A952AVH5-F1
#
_cell.length_a   1.000
_cell.length_b   1.000
_cell.length_c   1.000
_cell.angle_alpha   90.00
_cell.angle_beta   90.00
_cell.angle_gamma   90.00
#
_symmetry.space_group_name_H-M   'P 1'
#
loop_
_entity.id
_entity.type
_entity.pdbx_description
1 polymer ?
#
loop_
_entity_poly.entity_id
_entity_poly.type
_entity_poly.pdbx_seq_one_letter_code
_entity_poly.pdbx_strand_id
1 'polypeptide(L)'
;MLDSPFSKLTNLYSLSKTLRFELKPTPETVELLKKTDLQGKTPIQVDKDINDTYTSVMKPLFDLLHESFINESLQKLELDLLDLKNLEDLYLEYKRLQNDRKKNQERINELWGNREEGEIQKVQDKLRRQIVDRFKKQGEEWKARYSKIKLNDKGYKVLTNAKIIDVLLVLYPEKSEAINKFKGFFTYFSGFNQNRENYYTDEAKATGVANRIVNINLPIFLDDKVSFHLLVEQGLKLDEYEKYFELSNYKDYLTQEGIEKFNEIVGNINQQKNLFLQQENSKNTDKNKKIYLPNLKELQKQIGCRTKQEKALENEGKSIYPEYLEKVGLGFQIAKDEKGKYQIWQALDYLNNRYKDKLERIKINYSNFFTSWNEYDLGGIWFRKESVNTISSIWFGGQNWHVLADALKSIGVGRVDKGEYKIPSFVSLSELKEAMEKLPMYEAENLFKEEYKSKNLFKPTLFETFLSIWQWEIESKLKNLQEKIVEFNKASMEPFDKSKKVEKGKSSQTELVKDLVEGGYLRLFQMTKYHNLEKRGQKTPLPTDRRFYDELEKFWEENQIVTYHKAFQSTLTKKPYSDKKIKLNFENGSLLGGFSDGQEKNKAGVIIKNKDKFYLGILKNRSFFRTDKPNPLYETNDKEWQRLILTNLKFQTLAGKGFLGKYGVSYGNMGKTEPLRAVQFLQEFIRSDYIKKYPQLQPLVSRTFKSKREFDAAIKESLNDCFTMKFVPINKTTLEYGLREGELYLFEITNKDFSKFSKSIRKNIHTYYWKNLFDERNFEKPLLALNGGAEVFFRRGQKGKLLKRQDRKNKEVLSNKRFAEDKYFLHVSITINYGKPKTIKHKDLINQTIKEQINKIRVIGIDRGEKHLLYYSVVDQGGRIIEQGSLNEINGVDYNTKLQEKQNKRKQARLNWEAIGNIKNFKEGYLSQAIHKIYELIIRYNAIVALENLNSEFKAKRLAKVEKSIYKKFELALARKLNHLILKDKNPTDLGGVLNAYQLTPAVAQGDVKKFEKANQWGIMFYVRANYTSTTDPLTGWRKHKYISYSDPIEEIKEFFDPDGGVLINYDDDRKCFRFDYVYEGRNWKLYAFKGMKRFYWNGKKREMEEYDLHEEFEKIFSIFDKSRNINKQMLENNFDWKRLSFLWNLLNQIRNIDREKSGNDNDFIQSPAWSEKYRTFFDSREVTTMGLPDNGDANGAYNIARKGLIILNRLKKCSDTSKFGNDNNGKNPENGYYISDAVWDDFTSKNTHG
;
A
#
# COMPACT_ATOMS: atom_id res chain seq x y z
N MET A 1 11.88 -15.71 38.46
CA MET A 1 11.11 -15.28 37.25
C MET A 1 10.22 -16.42 36.72
N LEU A 2 9.42 -17.07 37.57
CA LEU A 2 8.63 -18.25 37.18
C LEU A 2 7.16 -17.95 36.80
N ASP A 3 6.74 -16.69 36.71
CA ASP A 3 5.30 -16.38 36.67
C ASP A 3 4.91 -15.29 35.65
N SER A 4 5.46 -15.35 34.44
CA SER A 4 4.91 -14.57 33.31
C SER A 4 3.51 -15.09 32.99
N PRO A 5 2.48 -14.23 32.92
CA PRO A 5 1.11 -14.65 32.61
C PRO A 5 0.98 -15.23 31.20
N PHE A 6 1.98 -15.01 30.34
CA PHE A 6 2.01 -15.52 28.97
C PHE A 6 2.83 -16.81 28.80
N SER A 7 3.25 -17.46 29.90
CA SER A 7 4.06 -18.69 29.87
C SER A 7 3.39 -19.84 29.12
N LYS A 8 2.06 -19.96 29.19
CA LYS A 8 1.25 -20.97 28.46
C LYS A 8 1.13 -20.67 26.95
N LEU A 9 1.53 -19.49 26.50
CA LEU A 9 1.36 -19.03 25.11
C LEU A 9 2.61 -19.30 24.27
N THR A 10 3.09 -20.54 24.27
CA THR A 10 4.22 -21.00 23.45
C THR A 10 3.85 -22.30 22.73
N ASN A 11 4.53 -22.64 21.63
CA ASN A 11 4.38 -23.92 20.94
C ASN A 11 2.91 -24.31 20.59
N LEU A 12 2.10 -23.31 20.27
CA LEU A 12 0.66 -23.39 20.05
C LEU A 12 0.28 -23.80 18.62
N TYR A 13 0.92 -23.20 17.62
CA TYR A 13 0.63 -23.44 16.21
C TYR A 13 1.89 -23.32 15.34
N SER A 14 1.87 -23.99 14.19
CA SER A 14 3.00 -24.04 13.26
C SER A 14 3.08 -22.85 12.31
N LEU A 15 4.32 -22.48 11.95
CA LEU A 15 4.62 -21.34 11.07
C LEU A 15 5.70 -21.69 10.05
N SER A 16 5.58 -21.22 8.82
CA SER A 16 6.65 -21.32 7.82
C SER A 16 7.49 -20.04 7.77
N LYS A 17 8.82 -20.18 7.68
CA LYS A 17 9.75 -19.05 7.58
C LYS A 17 10.88 -19.31 6.61
N THR A 18 11.19 -18.35 5.74
CA THR A 18 12.33 -18.45 4.81
C THR A 18 13.56 -17.76 5.38
N LEU A 19 14.63 -18.54 5.53
CA LEU A 19 15.97 -18.09 5.89
C LEU A 19 16.77 -17.77 4.62
N ARG A 20 17.67 -16.81 4.71
CA ARG A 20 18.46 -16.32 3.59
C ARG A 20 19.92 -16.20 3.98
N PHE A 21 20.79 -16.81 3.19
CA PHE A 21 22.23 -16.86 3.44
C PHE A 21 23.00 -16.46 2.19
N GLU A 22 24.23 -15.99 2.38
CA GLU A 22 25.23 -15.97 1.31
C GLU A 22 25.76 -17.41 1.16
N LEU A 23 25.99 -17.81 -0.09
CA LEU A 23 26.71 -19.03 -0.42
C LEU A 23 28.11 -18.64 -0.89
N LYS A 24 29.15 -19.13 -0.21
CA LYS A 24 30.54 -18.93 -0.64
C LYS A 24 31.06 -20.22 -1.27
N PRO A 25 31.38 -20.23 -2.58
CA PRO A 25 31.97 -21.42 -3.19
C PRO A 25 33.32 -21.76 -2.53
N THR A 26 33.61 -23.06 -2.38
CA THR A 26 34.97 -23.52 -2.05
C THR A 26 35.94 -23.23 -3.21
N PRO A 27 37.27 -23.24 -3.00
CA PRO A 27 38.25 -23.00 -4.06
C PRO A 27 38.01 -23.86 -5.31
N GLU A 28 37.79 -25.16 -5.13
CA GLU A 28 37.52 -26.12 -6.21
C GLU A 28 36.21 -25.76 -6.93
N THR A 29 35.19 -25.36 -6.17
CA THR A 29 33.90 -24.93 -6.71
C THR A 29 34.05 -23.64 -7.54
N VAL A 30 34.93 -22.71 -7.17
CA VAL A 30 35.21 -21.51 -7.97
C VAL A 30 35.79 -21.90 -9.33
N GLU A 31 36.69 -22.87 -9.37
CA GLU A 31 37.27 -23.36 -10.62
C GLU A 31 36.22 -24.07 -11.48
N LEU A 32 35.41 -24.93 -10.89
CA LEU A 32 34.31 -25.62 -11.59
C LEU A 32 33.28 -24.65 -12.16
N LEU A 33 33.01 -23.53 -11.48
CA LEU A 33 32.07 -22.50 -11.97
C LEU A 33 32.63 -21.69 -13.15
N LYS A 34 33.94 -21.72 -13.38
CA LYS A 34 34.61 -21.10 -14.53
C LYS A 34 34.71 -22.04 -15.74
N LYS A 35 34.63 -23.36 -15.53
CA LYS A 35 34.64 -24.33 -16.63
C LYS A 35 33.42 -24.10 -17.53
N THR A 36 33.64 -24.14 -18.85
CA THR A 36 32.61 -23.98 -19.85
C THR A 36 32.08 -25.32 -20.33
N ASP A 37 30.83 -25.36 -20.75
CA ASP A 37 30.25 -26.47 -21.50
C ASP A 37 30.80 -26.52 -22.95
N LEU A 38 30.29 -27.47 -23.74
CA LEU A 38 30.65 -27.65 -25.15
C LEU A 38 30.31 -26.42 -26.03
N GLN A 39 29.47 -25.51 -25.53
CA GLN A 39 29.03 -24.29 -26.22
C GLN A 39 29.82 -23.06 -25.74
N GLY A 40 30.88 -23.26 -24.94
CA GLY A 40 31.72 -22.18 -24.41
C GLY A 40 31.04 -21.37 -23.30
N LYS A 41 29.98 -21.90 -22.67
CA LYS A 41 29.22 -21.21 -21.62
C LYS A 41 29.49 -21.80 -20.24
N THR A 42 29.70 -20.93 -19.27
CA THR A 42 29.74 -21.32 -17.85
C THR A 42 28.34 -21.71 -17.35
N PRO A 43 28.21 -22.48 -16.26
CA PRO A 43 26.92 -22.83 -15.67
C PRO A 43 26.03 -21.61 -15.36
N ILE A 44 26.65 -20.48 -15.00
CA ILE A 44 25.94 -19.22 -14.69
C ILE A 44 25.42 -18.54 -15.95
N GLN A 45 26.15 -18.61 -17.07
CA GLN A 45 25.68 -18.11 -18.36
C GLN A 45 24.52 -18.94 -18.89
N VAL A 46 24.58 -20.27 -18.76
CA VAL A 46 23.47 -21.17 -19.13
C VAL A 46 22.18 -20.81 -18.36
N ASP A 47 22.26 -20.67 -17.04
CA ASP A 47 21.09 -20.29 -16.22
C ASP A 47 20.59 -18.86 -16.53
N LYS A 48 21.50 -17.95 -16.90
CA LYS A 48 21.13 -16.59 -17.33
C LYS A 48 20.34 -16.63 -18.64
N ASP A 49 20.80 -17.37 -19.64
CA ASP A 49 20.13 -17.50 -20.93
C ASP A 49 18.73 -18.10 -20.78
N ILE A 50 18.57 -19.08 -19.89
CA ILE A 50 17.26 -19.64 -19.53
C ILE A 50 16.37 -18.58 -18.88
N ASN A 51 16.88 -17.82 -17.91
CA ASN A 51 16.10 -16.77 -17.25
C ASN A 51 15.68 -15.65 -18.21
N ASP A 52 16.56 -15.26 -19.12
CA ASP A 52 16.32 -14.21 -20.11
C ASP A 52 15.26 -14.71 -21.12
N THR A 53 15.42 -15.91 -21.68
CA THR A 53 14.43 -16.56 -22.56
C THR A 53 13.07 -16.72 -21.89
N TYR A 54 13.04 -17.11 -20.62
CA TYR A 54 11.82 -17.20 -19.83
C TYR A 54 11.10 -15.84 -19.75
N THR A 55 11.86 -14.76 -19.51
CA THR A 55 11.31 -13.43 -19.26
C THR A 55 10.87 -12.73 -20.54
N SER A 56 11.66 -12.84 -21.62
CA SER A 56 11.44 -12.13 -22.87
C SER A 56 10.52 -12.85 -23.85
N VAL A 57 10.47 -14.19 -23.80
CA VAL A 57 9.70 -14.99 -24.77
C VAL A 57 8.62 -15.83 -24.08
N MET A 58 9.00 -16.75 -23.20
CA MET A 58 8.05 -17.76 -22.72
C MET A 58 6.92 -17.17 -21.89
N LYS A 59 7.23 -16.29 -20.94
CA LYS A 59 6.21 -15.70 -20.07
C LYS A 59 5.17 -14.88 -20.87
N PRO A 60 5.54 -14.00 -21.82
CA PRO A 60 4.60 -13.39 -22.75
C PRO A 60 3.72 -14.40 -23.49
N LEU A 61 4.30 -15.45 -24.10
CA LEU A 61 3.53 -16.47 -24.83
C LEU A 61 2.50 -17.17 -23.94
N PHE A 62 2.87 -17.53 -22.70
CA PHE A 62 1.92 -18.08 -21.74
C PHE A 62 0.83 -17.09 -21.35
N ASP A 63 1.16 -15.81 -21.19
CA ASP A 63 0.17 -14.78 -20.87
C ASP A 63 -0.83 -14.59 -22.03
N LEU A 64 -0.38 -14.65 -23.29
CA LEU A 64 -1.25 -14.68 -24.47
C LEU A 64 -2.19 -15.89 -24.48
N LEU A 65 -1.66 -17.07 -24.15
CA LEU A 65 -2.42 -18.30 -24.09
C LEU A 65 -3.52 -18.23 -23.02
N HIS A 66 -3.19 -17.74 -21.82
CA HIS A 66 -4.15 -17.53 -20.75
C HIS A 66 -5.22 -16.49 -21.12
N GLU A 67 -4.84 -15.40 -21.78
CA GLU A 67 -5.77 -14.38 -22.28
C GLU A 67 -6.75 -14.97 -23.31
N SER A 68 -6.25 -15.72 -24.29
CA SER A 68 -7.08 -16.38 -25.31
C SER A 68 -8.09 -17.32 -24.65
N PHE A 69 -7.64 -18.18 -23.73
CA PHE A 69 -8.53 -19.08 -23.01
C PHE A 69 -9.62 -18.34 -22.22
N ILE A 70 -9.27 -17.25 -21.54
CA ILE A 70 -10.24 -16.44 -20.77
C ILE A 70 -11.24 -15.78 -21.71
N ASN A 71 -10.77 -15.11 -22.77
CA ASN A 71 -11.66 -14.41 -23.71
C ASN A 71 -12.62 -15.39 -24.41
N GLU A 72 -12.13 -16.52 -24.92
CA GLU A 72 -12.98 -17.56 -25.54
C GLU A 72 -14.01 -18.12 -24.55
N SER A 73 -13.63 -18.28 -23.28
CA SER A 73 -14.55 -18.73 -22.24
C SER A 73 -15.66 -17.71 -21.99
N LEU A 74 -15.31 -16.43 -21.83
CA LEU A 74 -16.23 -15.37 -21.45
C LEU A 74 -17.15 -14.94 -22.60
N GLN A 75 -16.69 -15.02 -23.85
CA GLN A 75 -17.53 -14.74 -25.03
C GLN A 75 -18.71 -15.72 -25.17
N LYS A 76 -18.56 -16.94 -24.66
CA LYS A 76 -19.58 -18.00 -24.71
C LYS A 76 -20.25 -18.25 -23.36
N LEU A 77 -20.06 -17.33 -22.41
CA LEU A 77 -20.64 -17.42 -21.08
C LEU A 77 -22.01 -16.74 -21.06
N GLU A 78 -23.01 -17.48 -20.63
CA GLU A 78 -24.31 -16.93 -20.27
C GLU A 78 -24.51 -17.11 -18.78
N LEU A 79 -24.66 -15.99 -18.07
CA LEU A 79 -24.99 -16.00 -16.65
C LEU A 79 -26.50 -16.13 -16.51
N ASP A 80 -26.93 -16.92 -15.54
CA ASP A 80 -28.34 -17.10 -15.24
C ASP A 80 -29.02 -15.76 -14.90
N LEU A 81 -30.01 -15.37 -15.70
CA LEU A 81 -30.69 -14.07 -15.54
C LEU A 81 -31.48 -14.00 -14.24
N LEU A 82 -31.99 -15.13 -13.73
CA LEU A 82 -32.73 -15.16 -12.47
C LEU A 82 -31.78 -14.89 -11.28
N ASP A 83 -30.59 -15.47 -11.30
CA ASP A 83 -29.55 -15.20 -10.31
C ASP A 83 -29.03 -13.77 -10.38
N LEU A 84 -28.87 -13.21 -11.59
CA LEU A 84 -28.50 -11.81 -11.76
C LEU A 84 -29.57 -10.87 -11.21
N LYS A 85 -30.86 -11.13 -11.50
CA LYS A 85 -31.99 -10.33 -10.98
C LYS A 85 -32.09 -10.43 -9.47
N ASN A 86 -32.00 -11.65 -8.92
CA ASN A 86 -31.99 -11.87 -7.48
C ASN A 86 -30.84 -11.09 -6.80
N LEU A 87 -29.64 -11.11 -7.39
CA LEU A 87 -28.53 -10.31 -6.86
C LEU A 87 -28.77 -8.81 -6.97
N GLU A 88 -29.36 -8.33 -8.06
CA GLU A 88 -29.78 -6.94 -8.22
C GLU A 88 -30.75 -6.53 -7.11
N ASP A 89 -31.84 -7.28 -6.92
CA ASP A 89 -32.87 -6.99 -5.92
C ASP A 89 -32.29 -6.92 -4.51
N LEU A 90 -31.52 -7.93 -4.11
CA LEU A 90 -30.87 -7.98 -2.80
C LEU A 90 -29.86 -6.84 -2.61
N TYR A 91 -29.10 -6.49 -3.67
CA TYR A 91 -28.11 -5.43 -3.62
C TYR A 91 -28.76 -4.05 -3.51
N LEU A 92 -29.87 -3.81 -4.24
CA LEU A 92 -30.64 -2.57 -4.16
C LEU A 92 -31.36 -2.44 -2.82
N GLU A 93 -31.93 -3.52 -2.29
CA GLU A 93 -32.48 -3.57 -0.92
C GLU A 93 -31.39 -3.17 0.08
N TYR A 94 -30.22 -3.81 0.02
CA TYR A 94 -29.09 -3.49 0.88
C TYR A 94 -28.71 -2.01 0.82
N LYS A 95 -28.65 -1.41 -0.38
CA LYS A 95 -28.33 0.02 -0.56
C LYS A 95 -29.38 0.93 0.07
N ARG A 96 -30.68 0.62 -0.09
CA ARG A 96 -31.77 1.38 0.52
C ARG A 96 -31.68 1.35 2.04
N LEU A 97 -31.46 0.17 2.62
CA LEU A 97 -31.37 -0.01 4.07
C LEU A 97 -30.16 0.71 4.70
N GLN A 98 -29.08 0.96 3.95
CA GLN A 98 -27.92 1.71 4.45
C GLN A 98 -28.23 3.16 4.83
N ASN A 99 -29.27 3.78 4.25
CA ASN A 99 -29.66 5.15 4.58
C ASN A 99 -30.10 5.27 6.05
N ASP A 100 -30.75 4.24 6.59
CA ASP A 100 -31.16 4.11 8.00
C ASP A 100 -30.50 2.92 8.69
N ARG A 101 -29.18 2.79 8.51
CA ARG A 101 -28.42 1.63 8.95
C ARG A 101 -28.67 1.21 10.41
N LYS A 102 -28.86 2.18 11.32
CA LYS A 102 -29.09 1.88 12.75
C LYS A 102 -30.38 1.10 12.99
N LYS A 103 -31.45 1.39 12.24
CA LYS A 103 -32.75 0.71 12.36
C LYS A 103 -32.75 -0.65 11.64
N ASN A 104 -32.03 -0.74 10.52
CA ASN A 104 -32.05 -1.89 9.62
C ASN A 104 -30.85 -2.84 9.77
N GLN A 105 -30.10 -2.74 10.87
CA GLN A 105 -28.82 -3.43 11.03
C GLN A 105 -28.94 -4.96 10.97
N GLU A 106 -30.07 -5.53 11.41
CA GLU A 106 -30.33 -6.97 11.36
C GLU A 106 -30.51 -7.47 9.91
N ARG A 107 -31.45 -6.90 9.14
CA ARG A 107 -31.64 -7.24 7.72
C ARG A 107 -30.38 -6.98 6.89
N ILE A 108 -29.64 -5.91 7.19
CA ILE A 108 -28.34 -5.64 6.56
C ILE A 108 -27.33 -6.76 6.84
N ASN A 109 -27.32 -7.32 8.05
CA ASN A 109 -26.45 -8.44 8.41
C ASN A 109 -26.90 -9.74 7.74
N GLU A 110 -28.19 -9.98 7.55
CA GLU A 110 -28.71 -11.13 6.80
C GLU A 110 -28.35 -11.05 5.30
N LEU A 111 -28.45 -9.85 4.72
CA LEU A 111 -28.08 -9.61 3.32
C LEU A 111 -26.57 -9.81 3.08
N TRP A 112 -25.72 -9.35 4.00
CA TRP A 112 -24.27 -9.20 3.78
C TRP A 112 -23.35 -9.99 4.73
N GLY A 113 -23.88 -10.89 5.56
CA GLY A 113 -23.28 -11.50 6.76
C GLY A 113 -21.84 -12.06 6.66
N ASN A 114 -21.38 -12.71 7.72
CA ASN A 114 -20.09 -13.43 7.66
C ASN A 114 -20.12 -14.36 6.45
N ARG A 115 -19.02 -14.40 5.68
CA ARG A 115 -18.90 -14.88 4.27
C ARG A 115 -19.69 -16.11 3.82
N GLU A 116 -20.21 -16.94 4.72
CA GLU A 116 -20.91 -18.19 4.43
C GLU A 116 -22.44 -18.10 4.61
N GLU A 117 -22.98 -17.05 5.25
CA GLU A 117 -24.40 -16.99 5.64
C GLU A 117 -25.24 -15.95 4.89
N GLY A 118 -24.62 -14.89 4.36
CA GLY A 118 -25.36 -13.77 3.76
C GLY A 118 -25.97 -14.08 2.38
N GLU A 119 -27.18 -13.58 2.13
CA GLU A 119 -27.96 -13.83 0.91
C GLU A 119 -27.21 -13.35 -0.36
N ILE A 120 -26.65 -12.15 -0.34
CA ILE A 120 -25.88 -11.59 -1.46
C ILE A 120 -24.65 -12.47 -1.75
N GLN A 121 -23.93 -12.91 -0.71
CA GLN A 121 -22.76 -13.76 -0.91
C GLN A 121 -23.14 -15.11 -1.50
N LYS A 122 -24.23 -15.74 -1.06
CA LYS A 122 -24.71 -17.01 -1.62
C LYS A 122 -24.99 -16.91 -3.12
N VAL A 123 -25.66 -15.85 -3.57
CA VAL A 123 -25.92 -15.62 -4.99
C VAL A 123 -24.63 -15.31 -5.76
N GLN A 124 -23.76 -14.47 -5.20
CA GLN A 124 -22.43 -14.22 -5.80
C GLN A 124 -21.62 -15.51 -5.96
N ASP A 125 -21.65 -16.41 -4.98
CA ASP A 125 -20.95 -17.69 -5.02
C ASP A 125 -21.55 -18.63 -6.08
N LYS A 126 -22.87 -18.59 -6.29
CA LYS A 126 -23.53 -19.33 -7.37
C LYS A 126 -23.10 -18.81 -8.75
N LEU A 127 -23.14 -17.49 -8.97
CA LEU A 127 -22.70 -16.85 -10.22
C LEU A 127 -21.20 -17.12 -10.50
N ARG A 128 -20.33 -17.06 -9.49
CA ARG A 128 -18.90 -17.38 -9.69
C ARG A 128 -18.66 -18.83 -10.08
N ARG A 129 -19.45 -19.77 -9.54
CA ARG A 129 -19.36 -21.19 -9.94
C ARG A 129 -19.76 -21.39 -11.40
N GLN A 130 -20.77 -20.70 -11.91
CA GLN A 130 -21.13 -20.74 -13.34
C GLN A 130 -19.95 -20.35 -14.25
N ILE A 131 -19.21 -19.30 -13.87
CA ILE A 131 -18.01 -18.85 -14.60
C ILE A 131 -16.92 -19.93 -14.58
N VAL A 132 -16.68 -20.56 -13.43
CA VAL A 132 -15.68 -21.64 -13.30
C VAL A 132 -16.10 -22.90 -14.08
N ASP A 133 -17.39 -23.21 -14.13
CA ASP A 133 -17.90 -24.30 -14.94
C ASP A 133 -17.75 -24.03 -16.43
N ARG A 134 -17.89 -22.78 -16.87
CA ARG A 134 -17.54 -22.37 -18.24
C ARG A 134 -16.05 -22.60 -18.54
N PHE A 135 -15.14 -22.31 -17.61
CA PHE A 135 -13.71 -22.66 -17.79
C PHE A 135 -13.49 -24.17 -17.91
N LYS A 136 -14.29 -25.01 -17.21
CA LYS A 136 -14.22 -26.47 -17.38
C LYS A 136 -14.60 -26.88 -18.79
N LYS A 137 -15.71 -26.33 -19.32
CA LYS A 137 -16.15 -26.57 -20.71
C LYS A 137 -15.10 -26.12 -21.72
N GLN A 138 -14.53 -24.92 -21.55
CA GLN A 138 -13.48 -24.41 -22.45
C GLN A 138 -12.23 -25.30 -22.48
N GLY A 139 -11.86 -25.88 -21.33
CA GLY A 139 -10.77 -26.85 -21.25
C GLY A 139 -11.02 -28.09 -22.12
N GLU A 140 -12.24 -28.63 -22.13
CA GLU A 140 -12.59 -29.77 -22.98
C GLU A 140 -12.63 -29.39 -24.48
N GLU A 141 -13.13 -28.19 -24.82
CA GLU A 141 -13.04 -27.65 -26.19
C GLU A 141 -11.58 -27.57 -26.68
N TRP A 142 -10.67 -27.11 -25.81
CA TRP A 142 -9.24 -27.05 -26.13
C TRP A 142 -8.60 -28.43 -26.29
N LYS A 143 -9.01 -29.42 -25.49
CA LYS A 143 -8.57 -30.81 -25.70
C LYS A 143 -8.99 -31.35 -27.06
N ALA A 144 -10.23 -31.07 -27.47
CA ALA A 144 -10.72 -31.46 -28.78
C ALA A 144 -9.94 -30.76 -29.90
N ARG A 145 -9.72 -29.44 -29.77
CA ARG A 145 -8.95 -28.62 -30.73
C ARG A 145 -7.52 -29.15 -30.91
N TYR A 146 -6.88 -29.59 -29.83
CA TYR A 146 -5.50 -30.08 -29.81
C TYR A 146 -5.39 -31.58 -29.55
N SER A 147 -6.32 -32.38 -30.08
CA SER A 147 -6.43 -33.82 -29.82
C SER A 147 -5.14 -34.60 -30.10
N LYS A 148 -4.37 -34.19 -31.12
CA LYS A 148 -3.05 -34.76 -31.47
C LYS A 148 -2.00 -34.63 -30.35
N ILE A 149 -2.13 -33.64 -29.45
CA ILE A 149 -1.19 -33.35 -28.36
C ILE A 149 -1.53 -34.13 -27.08
N LYS A 150 -2.72 -34.74 -26.99
CA LYS A 150 -3.22 -35.54 -25.85
C LYS A 150 -3.17 -34.76 -24.52
N LEU A 151 -3.90 -33.65 -24.45
CA LEU A 151 -4.11 -32.89 -23.21
C LEU A 151 -5.07 -33.65 -22.28
N ASN A 152 -4.58 -34.09 -21.11
CA ASN A 152 -5.34 -34.99 -20.22
C ASN A 152 -6.04 -34.30 -19.04
N ASP A 153 -5.67 -33.05 -18.71
CA ASP A 153 -6.17 -32.34 -17.53
C ASP A 153 -7.50 -31.62 -17.78
N LYS A 154 -8.37 -31.49 -16.76
CA LYS A 154 -9.70 -30.84 -16.92
C LYS A 154 -9.64 -29.32 -16.72
N GLY A 155 -10.47 -28.59 -17.47
CA GLY A 155 -10.62 -27.14 -17.35
C GLY A 155 -9.31 -26.38 -17.57
N TYR A 156 -9.08 -25.32 -16.79
CA TYR A 156 -7.89 -24.47 -16.92
C TYR A 156 -6.56 -25.23 -16.74
N LYS A 157 -6.58 -26.41 -16.10
CA LYS A 157 -5.35 -27.16 -15.82
C LYS A 157 -4.62 -27.63 -17.08
N VAL A 158 -5.31 -27.67 -18.23
CA VAL A 158 -4.67 -27.87 -19.54
C VAL A 158 -3.53 -26.88 -19.79
N LEU A 159 -3.67 -25.65 -19.29
CA LEU A 159 -2.70 -24.55 -19.46
C LEU A 159 -1.48 -24.68 -18.54
N THR A 160 -1.56 -25.51 -17.50
CA THR A 160 -0.54 -25.61 -16.43
C THR A 160 0.19 -26.96 -16.43
N ASN A 161 0.03 -27.75 -17.49
CA ASN A 161 0.71 -29.04 -17.67
C ASN A 161 1.85 -28.90 -18.68
N ALA A 162 2.92 -29.70 -18.53
CA ALA A 162 4.05 -29.75 -19.45
C ALA A 162 3.67 -29.93 -20.94
N LYS A 163 2.57 -30.64 -21.23
CA LYS A 163 2.07 -30.84 -22.59
C LYS A 163 1.61 -29.56 -23.30
N ILE A 164 1.37 -28.49 -22.56
CA ILE A 164 1.03 -27.19 -23.16
C ILE A 164 2.19 -26.59 -23.97
N ILE A 165 3.43 -27.01 -23.70
CA ILE A 165 4.60 -26.61 -24.49
C ILE A 165 4.44 -27.05 -25.95
N ASP A 166 3.87 -28.22 -26.18
CA ASP A 166 3.61 -28.73 -27.53
C ASP A 166 2.51 -27.88 -28.23
N VAL A 167 1.55 -27.32 -27.48
CA VAL A 167 0.54 -26.38 -28.03
C VAL A 167 1.20 -25.06 -28.43
N LEU A 168 2.13 -24.54 -27.62
CA LEU A 168 2.88 -23.32 -27.96
C LEU A 168 3.71 -23.51 -29.23
N LEU A 169 4.29 -24.69 -29.47
CA LEU A 169 5.03 -24.98 -30.71
C LEU A 169 4.12 -24.95 -31.95
N VAL A 170 2.86 -25.36 -31.81
CA VAL A 170 1.87 -25.28 -32.90
C VAL A 170 1.42 -23.85 -33.15
N LEU A 171 1.21 -23.07 -32.08
CA LEU A 171 0.74 -21.68 -32.18
C LEU A 171 1.82 -20.68 -32.62
N TYR A 172 3.08 -20.95 -32.24
CA TYR A 172 4.21 -20.04 -32.43
C TYR A 172 5.45 -20.79 -32.97
N PRO A 173 5.36 -21.40 -34.17
CA PRO A 173 6.46 -22.18 -34.76
C PRO A 173 7.75 -21.36 -34.96
N GLU A 174 7.62 -20.06 -35.19
CA GLU A 174 8.72 -19.10 -35.32
C GLU A 174 9.51 -18.89 -34.01
N LYS A 175 8.96 -19.31 -32.86
CA LYS A 175 9.63 -19.27 -31.56
C LYS A 175 10.10 -20.65 -31.08
N SER A 176 10.13 -21.65 -31.96
CA SER A 176 10.45 -23.04 -31.63
C SER A 176 11.77 -23.24 -30.88
N GLU A 177 12.84 -22.52 -31.27
CA GLU A 177 14.14 -22.60 -30.58
C GLU A 177 14.02 -22.24 -29.09
N ALA A 178 13.32 -21.14 -28.78
CA ALA A 178 13.10 -20.69 -27.40
C ALA A 178 12.18 -21.64 -26.62
N ILE A 179 11.12 -22.14 -27.26
CA ILE A 179 10.15 -23.04 -26.63
C ILE A 179 10.79 -24.40 -26.31
N ASN A 180 11.60 -24.94 -27.21
CA ASN A 180 12.27 -26.23 -27.05
C ASN A 180 13.27 -26.26 -25.88
N LYS A 181 13.88 -25.12 -25.52
CA LYS A 181 14.75 -25.00 -24.32
C LYS A 181 14.04 -25.38 -23.02
N PHE A 182 12.71 -25.32 -22.99
CA PHE A 182 11.90 -25.67 -21.82
C PHE A 182 11.26 -27.06 -21.88
N LYS A 183 11.48 -27.81 -22.96
CA LYS A 183 11.02 -29.20 -23.10
C LYS A 183 11.79 -30.08 -22.11
N GLY A 184 11.08 -30.70 -21.16
CA GLY A 184 11.69 -31.43 -20.04
C GLY A 184 12.11 -30.55 -18.84
N PHE A 185 11.97 -29.22 -18.94
CA PHE A 185 12.30 -28.25 -17.88
C PHE A 185 11.06 -27.52 -17.33
N PHE A 186 9.87 -28.08 -17.54
CA PHE A 186 8.60 -27.41 -17.24
C PHE A 186 8.38 -27.06 -15.76
N THR A 187 9.07 -27.75 -14.84
CA THR A 187 9.02 -27.45 -13.40
C THR A 187 9.52 -26.03 -13.07
N TYR A 188 10.29 -25.41 -13.97
CA TYR A 188 10.68 -24.00 -13.86
C TYR A 188 9.48 -23.04 -13.79
N PHE A 189 8.35 -23.40 -14.41
CA PHE A 189 7.11 -22.60 -14.42
C PHE A 189 6.25 -22.79 -13.17
N SER A 190 6.63 -23.62 -12.19
CA SER A 190 5.75 -23.95 -11.04
C SER A 190 5.21 -22.72 -10.32
N GLY A 191 6.06 -21.72 -10.04
CA GLY A 191 5.62 -20.48 -9.42
C GLY A 191 4.77 -19.60 -10.33
N PHE A 192 5.02 -19.61 -11.64
CA PHE A 192 4.20 -18.93 -12.63
C PHE A 192 2.80 -19.57 -12.71
N ASN A 193 2.75 -20.89 -12.85
CA ASN A 193 1.52 -21.67 -12.91
C ASN A 193 0.68 -21.44 -11.66
N GLN A 194 1.25 -21.59 -10.46
CA GLN A 194 0.54 -21.33 -9.20
C GLN A 194 -0.06 -19.92 -9.13
N ASN A 195 0.62 -18.91 -9.68
CA ASN A 195 0.06 -17.56 -9.76
C ASN A 195 -1.13 -17.49 -10.72
N ARG A 196 -1.07 -18.17 -11.87
CA ARG A 196 -2.13 -18.21 -12.89
C ARG A 196 -3.32 -19.07 -12.49
N GLU A 197 -3.14 -20.12 -11.69
CA GLU A 197 -4.25 -20.91 -11.14
C GLU A 197 -5.25 -20.03 -10.36
N ASN A 198 -4.75 -18.98 -9.70
CA ASN A 198 -5.60 -18.03 -8.97
C ASN A 198 -6.57 -17.24 -9.86
N TYR A 199 -6.39 -17.23 -11.19
CA TYR A 199 -7.32 -16.58 -12.13
C TYR A 199 -8.65 -17.35 -12.21
N TYR A 200 -8.60 -18.66 -12.01
CA TYR A 200 -9.69 -19.59 -12.31
C TYR A 200 -10.42 -20.10 -11.05
N THR A 201 -10.22 -19.43 -9.91
CA THR A 201 -10.88 -19.77 -8.65
C THR A 201 -12.29 -19.19 -8.57
N ASP A 202 -13.20 -19.95 -7.95
CA ASP A 202 -14.55 -19.53 -7.56
C ASP A 202 -14.58 -18.83 -6.19
N GLU A 203 -13.47 -18.83 -5.46
CA GLU A 203 -13.35 -18.07 -4.22
C GLU A 203 -13.35 -16.55 -4.50
N ALA A 204 -13.83 -15.75 -3.55
CA ALA A 204 -13.80 -14.29 -3.61
C ALA A 204 -12.38 -13.71 -3.40
N LYS A 205 -11.45 -14.09 -4.27
CA LYS A 205 -10.04 -13.66 -4.32
C LYS A 205 -9.88 -12.58 -5.38
N ALA A 206 -9.19 -11.49 -5.02
CA ALA A 206 -9.00 -10.32 -5.91
C ALA A 206 -8.29 -10.64 -7.24
N THR A 207 -7.55 -11.76 -7.29
CA THR A 207 -6.84 -12.26 -8.47
C THR A 207 -7.68 -13.16 -9.38
N GLY A 208 -8.92 -13.50 -9.00
CA GLY A 208 -9.81 -14.38 -9.77
C GLY A 208 -10.66 -13.61 -10.77
N VAL A 209 -10.81 -14.15 -11.98
CA VAL A 209 -11.68 -13.62 -13.06
C VAL A 209 -13.13 -13.61 -12.59
N ALA A 210 -13.60 -14.70 -11.99
CA ALA A 210 -14.98 -14.80 -11.48
C ALA A 210 -15.27 -13.74 -10.40
N ASN A 211 -14.34 -13.50 -9.50
CA ASN A 211 -14.45 -12.42 -8.50
C ASN A 211 -14.45 -11.03 -9.14
N ARG A 212 -13.66 -10.79 -10.20
CA ARG A 212 -13.67 -9.51 -10.92
C ARG A 212 -15.04 -9.24 -11.54
N ILE A 213 -15.63 -10.24 -12.19
CA ILE A 213 -16.95 -10.13 -12.79
C ILE A 213 -18.01 -9.90 -11.71
N VAL A 214 -18.14 -10.83 -10.77
CA VAL A 214 -19.32 -10.89 -9.87
C VAL A 214 -19.22 -9.96 -8.67
N ASN A 215 -18.06 -9.85 -8.02
CA ASN A 215 -17.92 -9.13 -6.75
C ASN A 215 -17.46 -7.68 -6.93
N ILE A 216 -17.01 -7.30 -8.13
CA ILE A 216 -16.46 -5.97 -8.41
C ILE A 216 -17.23 -5.29 -9.54
N ASN A 217 -17.20 -5.83 -10.75
CA ASN A 217 -17.78 -5.15 -11.92
C ASN A 217 -19.31 -5.18 -11.91
N LEU A 218 -19.95 -6.26 -11.45
CA LEU A 218 -21.42 -6.33 -11.39
C LEU A 218 -22.01 -5.31 -10.39
N PRO A 219 -21.51 -5.17 -9.13
CA PRO A 219 -21.94 -4.10 -8.24
C PRO A 219 -21.72 -2.68 -8.79
N ILE A 220 -20.64 -2.46 -9.56
CA ILE A 220 -20.40 -1.18 -10.25
C ILE A 220 -21.49 -0.95 -11.31
N PHE A 221 -21.73 -1.94 -12.16
CA PHE A 221 -22.77 -1.89 -13.18
C PHE A 221 -24.16 -1.62 -12.58
N LEU A 222 -24.53 -2.27 -11.48
CA LEU A 222 -25.79 -2.04 -10.77
C LEU A 222 -25.88 -0.63 -10.16
N ASP A 223 -24.80 -0.14 -9.53
CA ASP A 223 -24.72 1.25 -9.05
C ASP A 223 -24.91 2.25 -10.20
N ASP A 224 -24.33 1.97 -11.36
CA ASP A 224 -24.39 2.85 -12.54
C ASP A 224 -25.75 2.81 -13.22
N LYS A 225 -26.42 1.66 -13.26
CA LYS A 225 -27.82 1.53 -13.72
C LYS A 225 -28.76 2.41 -12.88
N VAL A 226 -28.65 2.35 -11.55
CA VAL A 226 -29.43 3.24 -10.65
C VAL A 226 -29.08 4.70 -10.90
N SER A 227 -27.78 5.00 -10.99
CA SER A 227 -27.32 6.37 -11.22
C SER A 227 -27.82 6.90 -12.56
N PHE A 228 -27.83 6.08 -13.60
CA PHE A 228 -28.33 6.41 -14.94
C PHE A 228 -29.82 6.75 -14.91
N HIS A 229 -30.67 5.94 -14.27
CA HIS A 229 -32.10 6.26 -14.12
C HIS A 229 -32.31 7.58 -13.38
N LEU A 230 -31.54 7.84 -12.32
CA LEU A 230 -31.59 9.12 -11.60
C LEU A 230 -31.19 10.30 -12.51
N LEU A 231 -30.28 10.11 -13.47
CA LEU A 231 -29.95 11.16 -14.44
C LEU A 231 -31.13 11.43 -15.38
N VAL A 232 -31.77 10.39 -15.90
CA VAL A 232 -32.92 10.50 -16.80
C VAL A 232 -34.10 11.17 -16.08
N GLU A 233 -34.41 10.76 -14.86
CA GLU A 233 -35.47 11.37 -14.02
C GLU A 233 -35.25 12.85 -13.75
N GLN A 234 -33.99 13.31 -13.75
CA GLN A 234 -33.62 14.71 -13.54
C GLN A 234 -33.63 15.53 -14.83
N GLY A 235 -34.06 14.93 -15.95
CA GLY A 235 -34.30 15.62 -17.22
C GLY A 235 -33.15 15.54 -18.22
N LEU A 236 -32.15 14.68 -18.01
CA LEU A 236 -31.12 14.44 -19.03
C LEU A 236 -31.68 13.53 -20.13
N LYS A 237 -31.59 13.98 -21.38
CA LYS A 237 -31.96 13.18 -22.56
C LYS A 237 -30.87 12.15 -22.86
N LEU A 238 -31.03 10.94 -22.33
CA LEU A 238 -30.06 9.85 -22.45
C LEU A 238 -30.67 8.55 -23.01
N ASP A 239 -31.83 8.65 -23.66
CA ASP A 239 -32.62 7.49 -24.14
C ASP A 239 -31.80 6.53 -25.02
N GLU A 240 -30.87 7.07 -25.82
CA GLU A 240 -29.97 6.28 -26.67
C GLU A 240 -29.05 5.31 -25.89
N TYR A 241 -28.84 5.59 -24.59
CA TYR A 241 -27.96 4.82 -23.72
C TYR A 241 -28.67 3.78 -22.85
N GLU A 242 -30.01 3.79 -22.78
CA GLU A 242 -30.78 2.96 -21.85
C GLU A 242 -30.47 1.47 -21.99
N LYS A 243 -30.41 0.99 -23.24
CA LYS A 243 -30.07 -0.39 -23.58
C LYS A 243 -28.76 -0.88 -22.94
N TYR A 244 -27.78 -0.01 -22.71
CA TYR A 244 -26.49 -0.42 -22.14
C TYR A 244 -26.55 -0.73 -20.64
N PHE A 245 -27.62 -0.30 -19.96
CA PHE A 245 -27.83 -0.55 -18.52
C PHE A 245 -28.86 -1.65 -18.25
N GLU A 246 -29.38 -2.30 -19.30
CA GLU A 246 -30.18 -3.51 -19.16
C GLU A 246 -29.36 -4.65 -18.58
N LEU A 247 -29.89 -5.33 -17.56
CA LEU A 247 -29.17 -6.37 -16.84
C LEU A 247 -28.79 -7.56 -17.75
N SER A 248 -29.61 -7.86 -18.76
CA SER A 248 -29.34 -8.89 -19.77
C SER A 248 -28.10 -8.61 -20.60
N ASN A 249 -27.74 -7.34 -20.79
CA ASN A 249 -26.60 -6.92 -21.61
C ASN A 249 -25.29 -6.92 -20.82
N TYR A 250 -25.34 -7.18 -19.50
CA TYR A 250 -24.12 -7.32 -18.69
C TYR A 250 -23.17 -8.42 -19.21
N LYS A 251 -23.69 -9.45 -19.89
CA LYS A 251 -22.90 -10.50 -20.53
C LYS A 251 -21.93 -9.96 -21.59
N ASP A 252 -22.26 -8.82 -22.20
CA ASP A 252 -21.43 -8.19 -23.23
C ASP A 252 -20.22 -7.45 -22.63
N TYR A 253 -20.22 -7.22 -21.30
CA TYR A 253 -19.19 -6.47 -20.58
C TYR A 253 -18.28 -7.36 -19.72
N LEU A 254 -18.25 -8.67 -20.00
CA LEU A 254 -17.41 -9.62 -19.24
C LEU A 254 -15.96 -9.66 -19.75
N THR A 255 -15.77 -9.46 -21.06
CA THR A 255 -14.45 -9.45 -21.70
C THR A 255 -13.79 -8.08 -21.57
N GLN A 256 -12.46 -8.01 -21.74
CA GLN A 256 -11.75 -6.72 -21.70
C GLN A 256 -12.25 -5.74 -22.76
N GLU A 257 -12.59 -6.24 -23.95
CA GLU A 257 -13.13 -5.40 -25.02
C GLU A 257 -14.52 -4.86 -24.67
N GLY A 258 -15.39 -5.69 -24.09
CA GLY A 258 -16.70 -5.31 -23.60
C GLY A 258 -16.64 -4.25 -22.50
N ILE A 259 -15.72 -4.44 -21.53
CA ILE A 259 -15.44 -3.47 -20.46
C ILE A 259 -15.03 -2.11 -21.03
N GLU A 260 -14.16 -2.09 -22.04
CA GLU A 260 -13.71 -0.84 -22.65
C GLU A 260 -14.83 -0.13 -23.40
N LYS A 261 -15.69 -0.87 -24.12
CA LYS A 261 -16.88 -0.32 -24.77
C LYS A 261 -17.82 0.33 -23.74
N PHE A 262 -18.11 -0.36 -22.64
CA PHE A 262 -18.95 0.18 -21.57
C PHE A 262 -18.33 1.42 -20.90
N ASN A 263 -17.03 1.41 -20.61
CA ASN A 263 -16.35 2.55 -20.00
C ASN A 263 -16.34 3.79 -20.89
N GLU A 264 -16.25 3.61 -22.22
CA GLU A 264 -16.39 4.70 -23.19
C GLU A 264 -17.79 5.34 -23.11
N ILE A 265 -18.85 4.53 -23.04
CA ILE A 265 -20.24 4.99 -22.86
C ILE A 265 -20.39 5.76 -21.54
N VAL A 266 -19.89 5.21 -20.43
CA VAL A 266 -19.90 5.89 -19.12
C VAL A 266 -19.16 7.23 -19.17
N GLY A 267 -18.03 7.29 -19.88
CA GLY A 267 -17.28 8.53 -20.10
C GLY A 267 -18.12 9.60 -20.82
N ASN A 268 -18.81 9.21 -21.89
CA ASN A 268 -19.69 10.08 -22.65
C ASN A 268 -20.87 10.59 -21.82
N ILE A 269 -21.54 9.71 -21.06
CA ILE A 269 -22.67 10.09 -20.18
C ILE A 269 -22.21 11.06 -19.09
N ASN A 270 -21.10 10.77 -18.41
CA ASN A 270 -20.57 11.67 -17.39
C ASN A 270 -20.20 13.04 -17.97
N GLN A 271 -19.73 13.10 -19.21
CA GLN A 271 -19.48 14.36 -19.91
C GLN A 271 -20.79 15.13 -20.15
N GLN A 272 -21.82 14.48 -20.71
CA GLN A 272 -23.13 15.10 -20.93
C GLN A 272 -23.75 15.61 -19.62
N LYS A 273 -23.66 14.80 -18.55
CA LYS A 273 -24.11 15.19 -17.21
C LYS A 273 -23.38 16.41 -16.67
N ASN A 274 -22.06 16.48 -16.81
CA ASN A 274 -21.31 17.63 -16.34
C ASN A 274 -21.71 18.92 -17.08
N LEU A 275 -22.01 18.81 -18.37
CA LEU A 275 -22.55 19.93 -19.16
C LEU A 275 -23.95 20.34 -18.67
N PHE A 276 -24.85 19.38 -18.45
CA PHE A 276 -26.19 19.62 -17.89
C PHE A 276 -26.13 20.29 -16.52
N LEU A 277 -25.34 19.74 -15.59
CA LEU A 277 -25.16 20.32 -14.24
C LEU A 277 -24.59 21.74 -14.29
N GLN A 278 -23.70 22.02 -15.24
CA GLN A 278 -23.16 23.37 -15.43
C GLN A 278 -24.24 24.34 -15.91
N GLN A 279 -25.15 23.90 -16.78
CA GLN A 279 -26.27 24.69 -17.26
C GLN A 279 -27.30 24.92 -16.14
N GLU A 280 -27.80 23.87 -15.50
CA GLU A 280 -28.85 23.98 -14.47
C GLU A 280 -28.39 24.71 -13.20
N ASN A 281 -27.18 24.41 -12.70
CA ASN A 281 -26.66 25.13 -11.52
C ASN A 281 -26.30 26.58 -11.83
N SER A 282 -26.20 26.98 -13.10
CA SER A 282 -26.05 28.39 -13.48
C SER A 282 -27.39 29.15 -13.54
N LYS A 283 -28.53 28.45 -13.60
CA LYS A 283 -29.87 29.04 -13.54
C LYS A 283 -30.38 29.24 -12.10
N ASN A 284 -29.86 28.46 -11.15
CA ASN A 284 -30.38 28.40 -9.79
C ASN A 284 -29.58 29.33 -8.84
N THR A 285 -30.18 30.41 -8.33
CA THR A 285 -29.49 31.50 -7.58
C THR A 285 -29.17 31.18 -6.11
N ASP A 286 -29.85 30.22 -5.48
CA ASP A 286 -29.64 29.82 -4.09
C ASP A 286 -28.47 28.82 -3.93
N LYS A 287 -27.48 29.09 -3.06
CA LYS A 287 -26.31 28.20 -2.85
C LYS A 287 -26.70 26.88 -2.15
N ASN A 288 -27.85 26.84 -1.45
CA ASN A 288 -28.33 25.66 -0.74
C ASN A 288 -29.15 24.69 -1.61
N LYS A 289 -29.45 25.05 -2.87
CA LYS A 289 -30.24 24.23 -3.82
C LYS A 289 -29.46 23.79 -5.06
N LYS A 290 -28.13 23.70 -5.00
CA LYS A 290 -27.34 23.15 -6.12
C LYS A 290 -27.72 21.68 -6.33
N ILE A 291 -28.02 21.34 -7.58
CA ILE A 291 -28.30 19.98 -8.00
C ILE A 291 -26.97 19.22 -8.02
N TYR A 292 -26.91 18.13 -7.28
CA TYR A 292 -25.78 17.20 -7.27
C TYR A 292 -26.24 15.85 -7.81
N LEU A 293 -25.64 15.42 -8.91
CA LEU A 293 -25.93 14.12 -9.52
C LEU A 293 -24.71 13.19 -9.44
N PRO A 294 -24.91 11.89 -9.16
CA PRO A 294 -23.83 10.93 -9.02
C PRO A 294 -23.01 10.80 -10.31
N ASN A 295 -21.72 10.46 -10.20
CA ASN A 295 -20.92 10.00 -11.34
C ASN A 295 -21.18 8.52 -11.56
N LEU A 296 -21.34 8.13 -12.83
CA LEU A 296 -21.19 6.74 -13.23
C LEU A 296 -19.71 6.35 -13.13
N LYS A 297 -19.44 5.08 -12.86
CA LYS A 297 -18.10 4.55 -12.56
C LYS A 297 -17.62 3.65 -13.69
N GLU A 298 -16.32 3.63 -13.92
CA GLU A 298 -15.74 2.69 -14.88
C GLU A 298 -15.64 1.28 -14.27
N LEU A 299 -15.97 0.27 -15.08
CA LEU A 299 -15.69 -1.13 -14.80
C LEU A 299 -14.17 -1.37 -14.79
N GLN A 300 -13.71 -2.26 -13.91
CA GLN A 300 -12.28 -2.51 -13.77
C GLN A 300 -11.77 -3.55 -14.79
N LYS A 301 -10.60 -3.30 -15.39
CA LYS A 301 -9.88 -4.16 -16.37
C LYS A 301 -9.89 -5.67 -16.03
N GLN A 302 -10.30 -6.53 -16.95
CA GLN A 302 -10.34 -7.98 -16.74
C GLN A 302 -8.96 -8.57 -16.36
N ILE A 303 -8.97 -9.54 -15.46
CA ILE A 303 -7.76 -10.23 -15.00
C ILE A 303 -7.12 -10.98 -16.16
N GLY A 304 -5.84 -10.72 -16.40
CA GLY A 304 -5.04 -11.47 -17.37
C GLY A 304 -5.26 -11.10 -18.83
N CYS A 305 -6.12 -10.12 -19.16
CA CYS A 305 -6.39 -9.70 -20.53
C CYS A 305 -5.73 -8.35 -20.86
N ARG A 306 -5.28 -8.15 -22.11
CA ARG A 306 -4.69 -6.88 -22.56
C ARG A 306 -5.75 -5.89 -23.06
N THR A 307 -5.53 -4.60 -22.86
CA THR A 307 -6.41 -3.52 -23.35
C THR A 307 -6.29 -3.34 -24.87
N LYS A 308 -7.27 -2.70 -25.54
CA LYS A 308 -7.13 -2.28 -26.95
C LYS A 308 -5.84 -1.51 -27.20
N GLN A 309 -5.51 -0.59 -26.29
CA GLN A 309 -4.28 0.19 -26.35
C GLN A 309 -3.03 -0.68 -26.24
N GLU A 310 -3.01 -1.67 -25.34
CA GLU A 310 -1.90 -2.63 -25.18
C GLU A 310 -1.77 -3.60 -26.38
N LYS A 311 -2.87 -3.92 -27.08
CA LYS A 311 -2.85 -4.77 -28.28
C LYS A 311 -2.36 -4.01 -29.52
N ALA A 312 -2.87 -2.81 -29.78
CA ALA A 312 -2.38 -1.95 -30.85
C ALA A 312 -0.88 -1.69 -30.72
N LEU A 313 -0.46 -1.49 -29.47
CA LEU A 313 0.93 -1.35 -29.05
C LEU A 313 1.88 -2.49 -29.43
N GLU A 314 1.39 -3.71 -29.48
CA GLU A 314 2.19 -4.91 -29.71
C GLU A 314 2.13 -5.35 -31.19
N ASN A 315 1.03 -5.03 -31.88
CA ASN A 315 0.83 -5.34 -33.29
C ASN A 315 1.50 -4.33 -34.25
N GLU A 316 1.75 -3.09 -33.81
CA GLU A 316 2.39 -2.03 -34.60
C GLU A 316 3.93 -2.16 -34.65
N GLY A 317 4.46 -3.31 -35.06
CA GLY A 317 5.90 -3.52 -35.31
C GLY A 317 6.55 -2.60 -36.39
N LYS A 318 5.93 -1.46 -36.75
CA LYS A 318 6.44 -0.39 -37.59
C LYS A 318 6.04 0.96 -36.97
N SER A 319 7.03 1.82 -36.74
CA SER A 319 6.89 3.05 -35.97
C SER A 319 6.50 4.24 -36.85
N ILE A 320 5.39 4.92 -36.52
CA ILE A 320 5.09 6.32 -36.96
C ILE A 320 5.94 7.33 -36.12
N TYR A 321 6.84 6.83 -35.28
CA TYR A 321 7.69 7.59 -34.37
C TYR A 321 9.18 7.37 -34.71
N PRO A 322 10.05 8.32 -34.35
CA PRO A 322 11.47 8.22 -34.65
C PRO A 322 12.13 7.01 -33.97
N GLU A 323 13.15 6.43 -34.60
CA GLU A 323 13.85 5.21 -34.17
C GLU A 323 14.34 5.25 -32.70
N TYR A 324 14.71 6.43 -32.22
CA TYR A 324 15.22 6.62 -30.86
C TYR A 324 14.11 6.76 -29.80
N LEU A 325 12.82 6.58 -30.15
CA LEU A 325 11.71 6.48 -29.19
C LEU A 325 11.08 5.08 -29.21
N GLU A 326 11.00 4.46 -28.05
CA GLU A 326 10.29 3.20 -27.81
C GLU A 326 9.02 3.44 -26.97
N LYS A 327 7.93 2.70 -27.21
CA LYS A 327 6.70 2.84 -26.42
C LYS A 327 6.67 1.84 -25.27
N VAL A 328 6.41 2.32 -24.04
CA VAL A 328 6.42 1.49 -22.82
C VAL A 328 5.24 1.84 -21.92
N GLY A 329 4.16 1.03 -22.00
CA GLY A 329 2.92 1.23 -21.24
C GLY A 329 2.11 2.43 -21.74
N LEU A 330 1.57 3.26 -20.84
CA LEU A 330 0.80 4.49 -21.15
C LEU A 330 1.65 5.67 -21.65
N GLY A 331 2.93 5.48 -21.98
CA GLY A 331 3.84 6.56 -22.40
C GLY A 331 5.08 6.10 -23.19
N PHE A 332 5.77 7.05 -23.80
CA PHE A 332 6.99 6.85 -24.60
C PHE A 332 8.25 6.89 -23.72
N GLN A 333 9.33 6.27 -24.19
CA GLN A 333 10.68 6.26 -23.62
C GLN A 333 11.71 6.38 -24.75
N ILE A 334 12.96 6.67 -24.41
CA ILE A 334 14.06 6.76 -25.37
C ILE A 334 14.58 5.34 -25.64
N ALA A 335 14.93 5.02 -26.88
CA ALA A 335 15.50 3.75 -27.26
C ALA A 335 16.88 3.53 -26.63
N LYS A 336 17.31 2.27 -26.60
CA LYS A 336 18.64 1.88 -26.12
C LYS A 336 19.51 1.43 -27.28
N ASP A 337 20.80 1.72 -27.17
CA ASP A 337 21.82 1.11 -28.01
C ASP A 337 21.97 -0.40 -27.73
N GLU A 338 22.78 -1.08 -28.55
CA GLU A 338 23.11 -2.51 -28.41
C GLU A 338 23.73 -2.87 -27.05
N LYS A 339 24.32 -1.88 -26.37
CA LYS A 339 24.92 -2.01 -25.03
C LYS A 339 23.91 -1.71 -23.92
N GLY A 340 22.64 -1.45 -24.26
CA GLY A 340 21.54 -1.20 -23.35
C GLY A 340 21.52 0.20 -22.73
N LYS A 341 22.28 1.17 -23.27
CA LYS A 341 22.30 2.58 -22.82
C LYS A 341 21.30 3.41 -23.62
N TYR A 342 20.62 4.33 -22.94
CA TYR A 342 19.65 5.22 -23.56
C TYR A 342 20.31 6.23 -24.51
N GLN A 343 19.76 6.38 -25.71
CA GLN A 343 20.22 7.30 -26.76
C GLN A 343 19.72 8.74 -26.54
N ILE A 344 20.04 9.32 -25.38
CA ILE A 344 19.46 10.59 -24.92
C ILE A 344 19.86 11.76 -25.82
N TRP A 345 21.13 11.84 -26.20
CA TRP A 345 21.62 12.92 -27.07
C TRP A 345 21.07 12.84 -28.48
N GLN A 346 21.00 11.65 -29.06
CA GLN A 346 20.41 11.43 -30.38
C GLN A 346 18.92 11.81 -30.40
N ALA A 347 18.19 11.46 -29.34
CA ALA A 347 16.78 11.83 -29.21
C ALA A 347 16.57 13.35 -29.11
N LEU A 348 17.48 14.04 -28.42
CA LEU A 348 17.40 15.48 -28.23
C LEU A 348 17.82 16.23 -29.50
N ASP A 349 18.83 15.72 -30.20
CA ASP A 349 19.28 16.25 -31.50
C ASP A 349 18.15 16.22 -32.54
N TYR A 350 17.46 15.08 -32.67
CA TYR A 350 16.31 15.03 -33.56
C TYR A 350 15.21 15.98 -33.12
N LEU A 351 14.91 16.08 -31.81
CA LEU A 351 13.92 17.04 -31.33
C LEU A 351 14.29 18.45 -31.79
N ASN A 352 15.55 18.84 -31.65
CA ASN A 352 16.04 20.14 -32.08
C ASN A 352 15.84 20.34 -33.59
N ASN A 353 16.25 19.37 -34.40
CA ASN A 353 16.12 19.43 -35.86
C ASN A 353 14.65 19.48 -36.31
N ARG A 354 13.77 18.69 -35.70
CA ARG A 354 12.34 18.64 -36.04
C ARG A 354 11.61 19.96 -35.79
N TYR A 355 12.00 20.70 -34.76
CA TYR A 355 11.32 21.94 -34.37
C TYR A 355 12.03 23.20 -34.82
N LYS A 356 13.25 23.12 -35.38
CA LYS A 356 14.03 24.29 -35.82
C LYS A 356 13.21 25.23 -36.71
N ASP A 357 12.73 24.76 -37.85
CA ASP A 357 12.01 25.60 -38.81
C ASP A 357 10.63 26.02 -38.27
N LYS A 358 9.99 25.17 -37.48
CA LYS A 358 8.67 25.47 -36.87
C LYS A 358 8.78 26.61 -35.88
N LEU A 359 9.83 26.61 -35.06
CA LEU A 359 10.09 27.66 -34.08
C LEU A 359 10.45 28.98 -34.75
N GLU A 360 11.18 28.94 -35.87
CA GLU A 360 11.47 30.16 -36.62
C GLU A 360 10.20 30.77 -37.22
N ARG A 361 9.28 29.94 -37.75
CA ARG A 361 7.96 30.43 -38.20
C ARG A 361 7.13 31.01 -37.05
N ILE A 362 7.12 30.36 -35.88
CA ILE A 362 6.44 30.90 -34.68
C ILE A 362 7.05 32.24 -34.25
N LYS A 363 8.38 32.35 -34.26
CA LYS A 363 9.09 33.59 -33.96
C LYS A 363 8.71 34.70 -34.93
N ILE A 364 8.70 34.42 -36.24
CA ILE A 364 8.28 35.37 -37.28
C ILE A 364 6.81 35.78 -37.07
N ASN A 365 5.92 34.83 -36.84
CA ASN A 365 4.50 35.09 -36.61
C ASN A 365 4.27 36.07 -35.45
N TYR A 366 4.91 35.83 -34.30
CA TYR A 366 4.84 36.76 -33.16
C TYR A 366 5.56 38.08 -33.44
N SER A 367 6.70 38.08 -34.11
CA SER A 367 7.44 39.32 -34.43
C SER A 367 6.63 40.24 -35.34
N ASN A 368 5.99 39.68 -36.37
CA ASN A 368 5.10 40.41 -37.25
C ASN A 368 3.93 41.00 -36.45
N PHE A 369 3.29 40.19 -35.61
CA PHE A 369 2.21 40.64 -34.74
C PHE A 369 2.64 41.81 -33.84
N PHE A 370 3.75 41.71 -33.10
CA PHE A 370 4.15 42.78 -32.19
C PHE A 370 4.66 44.04 -32.91
N THR A 371 5.20 43.92 -34.13
CA THR A 371 5.71 45.06 -34.91
C THR A 371 4.58 45.92 -35.48
N SER A 372 3.47 45.29 -35.89
CA SER A 372 2.33 45.98 -36.51
C SER A 372 0.99 45.60 -35.89
N TRP A 373 0.93 45.40 -34.57
CA TRP A 373 -0.27 44.90 -33.86
C TRP A 373 -1.53 45.74 -34.11
N ASN A 374 -1.37 47.04 -34.41
CA ASN A 374 -2.43 47.98 -34.75
C ASN A 374 -3.07 47.70 -36.13
N GLU A 375 -2.41 46.94 -37.01
CA GLU A 375 -2.93 46.49 -38.31
C GLU A 375 -3.68 45.13 -38.21
N TYR A 376 -3.64 44.48 -37.05
CA TYR A 376 -4.34 43.21 -36.78
C TYR A 376 -5.77 43.44 -36.29
N ASP A 377 -6.67 42.49 -36.58
CA ASP A 377 -8.00 42.50 -35.97
C ASP A 377 -7.91 41.97 -34.53
N LEU A 378 -7.80 42.89 -33.57
CA LEU A 378 -7.74 42.56 -32.14
C LEU A 378 -9.03 41.90 -31.62
N GLY A 379 -10.17 42.12 -32.28
CA GLY A 379 -11.42 41.43 -32.00
C GLY A 379 -11.41 39.97 -32.50
N GLY A 380 -10.57 39.69 -33.49
CA GLY A 380 -10.30 38.35 -34.04
C GLY A 380 -9.18 37.57 -33.33
N ILE A 381 -8.51 38.13 -32.33
CA ILE A 381 -7.48 37.45 -31.52
C ILE A 381 -8.04 37.13 -30.13
N TRP A 382 -7.96 35.87 -29.71
CA TRP A 382 -8.68 35.37 -28.53
C TRP A 382 -7.75 34.70 -27.53
N PHE A 383 -8.10 34.78 -26.26
CA PHE A 383 -7.49 34.06 -25.14
C PHE A 383 -8.51 33.15 -24.50
N ARG A 384 -8.10 31.95 -24.06
CA ARG A 384 -8.96 31.15 -23.18
C ARG A 384 -9.01 31.74 -21.78
N LYS A 385 -10.13 31.52 -21.09
CA LYS A 385 -10.28 31.81 -19.65
C LYS A 385 -9.10 31.33 -18.81
N GLU A 386 -8.68 30.07 -19.02
CA GLU A 386 -7.59 29.47 -18.25
C GLU A 386 -6.26 30.20 -18.47
N SER A 387 -6.06 30.73 -19.68
CA SER A 387 -4.91 31.54 -20.07
C SER A 387 -4.94 32.89 -19.37
N VAL A 388 -6.10 33.57 -19.32
CA VAL A 388 -6.26 34.87 -18.64
C VAL A 388 -5.91 34.76 -17.15
N ASN A 389 -6.39 33.71 -16.47
CA ASN A 389 -6.02 33.44 -15.07
C ASN A 389 -4.53 33.15 -14.90
N THR A 390 -3.94 32.42 -15.85
CA THR A 390 -2.51 32.08 -15.84
C THR A 390 -1.67 33.33 -16.04
N ILE A 391 -2.01 34.17 -17.01
CA ILE A 391 -1.38 35.45 -17.31
C ILE A 391 -1.47 36.38 -16.09
N SER A 392 -2.65 36.54 -15.50
CA SER A 392 -2.83 37.37 -14.31
C SER A 392 -1.98 36.87 -13.13
N SER A 393 -1.88 35.56 -12.91
CA SER A 393 -1.04 35.00 -11.84
C SER A 393 0.46 35.09 -12.12
N ILE A 394 0.89 35.07 -13.39
CA ILE A 394 2.32 35.04 -13.74
C ILE A 394 2.86 36.46 -13.96
N TRP A 395 2.10 37.36 -14.59
CA TRP A 395 2.57 38.68 -14.97
C TRP A 395 2.24 39.74 -13.91
N PHE A 396 1.18 39.55 -13.12
CA PHE A 396 0.81 40.49 -12.05
C PHE A 396 1.35 39.99 -10.70
N GLY A 397 1.67 40.92 -9.79
CA GLY A 397 2.28 40.61 -8.49
C GLY A 397 1.29 40.14 -7.43
N GLY A 398 1.71 39.24 -6.54
CA GLY A 398 1.10 39.00 -5.21
C GLY A 398 -0.44 38.94 -5.17
N GLN A 399 -1.05 39.95 -4.54
CA GLN A 399 -2.49 40.04 -4.34
C GLN A 399 -3.25 40.42 -5.63
N ASN A 400 -2.61 40.93 -6.68
CA ASN A 400 -3.24 41.55 -7.86
C ASN A 400 -3.80 40.58 -8.91
N TRP A 401 -3.76 39.26 -8.66
CA TRP A 401 -4.23 38.25 -9.64
C TRP A 401 -5.71 38.38 -10.04
N HIS A 402 -6.52 39.10 -9.25
CA HIS A 402 -7.95 39.33 -9.50
C HIS A 402 -8.23 40.61 -10.31
N VAL A 403 -7.27 41.52 -10.45
CA VAL A 403 -7.46 42.86 -11.05
C VAL A 403 -7.93 42.77 -12.50
N LEU A 404 -7.37 41.86 -13.31
CA LEU A 404 -7.79 41.69 -14.70
C LEU A 404 -9.24 41.19 -14.81
N ALA A 405 -9.67 40.35 -13.86
CA ALA A 405 -11.04 39.87 -13.82
C ALA A 405 -12.00 41.02 -13.47
N ASP A 406 -11.64 41.85 -12.49
CA ASP A 406 -12.45 43.01 -12.10
C ASP A 406 -12.50 44.08 -13.19
N ALA A 407 -11.42 44.26 -13.96
CA ALA A 407 -11.37 45.14 -15.12
C ALA A 407 -12.29 44.65 -16.25
N LEU A 408 -12.26 43.36 -16.57
CA LEU A 408 -13.19 42.78 -17.55
C LEU A 408 -14.64 42.90 -17.10
N LYS A 409 -14.91 42.83 -15.79
CA LYS A 409 -16.23 43.07 -15.21
C LYS A 409 -16.72 44.50 -15.44
N SER A 410 -15.84 45.51 -15.32
CA SER A 410 -16.22 46.93 -15.42
C SER A 410 -16.59 47.35 -16.85
N ILE A 411 -16.06 46.67 -17.86
CA ILE A 411 -16.43 46.85 -19.27
C ILE A 411 -17.61 45.97 -19.70
N GLY A 412 -18.22 45.21 -18.77
CA GLY A 412 -19.36 44.35 -19.07
C GLY A 412 -19.03 43.03 -19.76
N VAL A 413 -17.75 42.66 -19.86
CA VAL A 413 -17.33 41.37 -20.42
C VAL A 413 -17.47 40.29 -19.36
N GLY A 414 -18.13 39.17 -19.67
CA GLY A 414 -18.40 38.09 -18.71
C GLY A 414 -19.75 38.22 -18.00
N ARG A 415 -19.91 37.56 -16.86
CA ARG A 415 -21.18 37.58 -16.12
C ARG A 415 -20.98 37.52 -14.61
N VAL A 416 -21.83 38.21 -13.86
CA VAL A 416 -21.90 38.10 -12.40
C VAL A 416 -22.91 37.01 -12.04
N ASP A 417 -22.45 35.98 -11.36
CA ASP A 417 -23.26 34.82 -10.97
C ASP A 417 -23.13 34.65 -9.45
N LYS A 418 -24.21 34.94 -8.71
CA LYS A 418 -24.27 34.95 -7.23
C LYS A 418 -23.25 35.88 -6.54
N GLY A 419 -23.09 37.09 -7.07
CA GLY A 419 -22.15 38.08 -6.53
C GLY A 419 -20.67 37.81 -6.85
N GLU A 420 -20.35 36.66 -7.45
CA GLU A 420 -19.01 36.31 -7.93
C GLU A 420 -18.93 36.52 -9.44
N TYR A 421 -17.93 37.28 -9.88
CA TYR A 421 -17.71 37.54 -11.29
C TYR A 421 -17.06 36.35 -12.00
N LYS A 422 -17.55 36.01 -13.20
CA LYS A 422 -17.04 34.92 -14.03
C LYS A 422 -16.59 35.45 -15.39
N ILE A 423 -15.28 35.36 -15.61
CA ILE A 423 -14.63 35.55 -16.92
C ILE A 423 -15.25 34.55 -17.93
N PRO A 424 -15.60 34.98 -19.16
CA PRO A 424 -16.14 34.13 -20.21
C PRO A 424 -15.14 33.07 -20.67
N SER A 425 -15.59 32.08 -21.45
CA SER A 425 -14.73 30.98 -21.93
C SER A 425 -13.56 31.46 -22.80
N PHE A 426 -13.81 32.51 -23.57
CA PHE A 426 -12.85 33.20 -24.42
C PHE A 426 -12.98 34.71 -24.17
N VAL A 427 -11.86 35.41 -24.21
CA VAL A 427 -11.77 36.88 -24.10
C VAL A 427 -10.94 37.35 -25.29
N SER A 428 -11.43 38.31 -26.06
CA SER A 428 -10.68 38.87 -27.19
C SER A 428 -9.58 39.81 -26.70
N LEU A 429 -8.57 40.04 -27.53
CA LEU A 429 -7.50 40.99 -27.21
C LEU A 429 -8.03 42.43 -27.17
N SER A 430 -9.06 42.75 -27.98
CA SER A 430 -9.78 44.03 -27.93
C SER A 430 -10.46 44.25 -26.56
N GLU A 431 -11.15 43.22 -26.04
CA GLU A 431 -11.78 43.29 -24.71
C GLU A 431 -10.73 43.47 -23.59
N LEU A 432 -9.56 42.82 -23.71
CA LEU A 432 -8.46 43.02 -22.75
C LEU A 432 -7.88 44.44 -22.82
N LYS A 433 -7.77 45.00 -24.02
CA LYS A 433 -7.35 46.40 -24.23
C LYS A 433 -8.30 47.35 -23.54
N GLU A 434 -9.59 47.25 -23.82
CA GLU A 434 -10.62 48.11 -23.22
C GLU A 434 -10.65 47.96 -21.69
N ALA A 435 -10.52 46.73 -21.17
CA ALA A 435 -10.47 46.47 -19.74
C ALA A 435 -9.29 47.18 -19.07
N MET A 436 -8.11 47.15 -19.70
CA MET A 436 -6.92 47.84 -19.18
C MET A 436 -7.04 49.36 -19.26
N GLU A 437 -7.64 49.90 -20.32
CA GLU A 437 -7.86 51.34 -20.49
C GLU A 437 -8.85 51.91 -19.46
N LYS A 438 -9.79 51.10 -18.94
CA LYS A 438 -10.74 51.50 -17.88
C LYS A 438 -10.23 51.30 -16.46
N LEU A 439 -8.92 51.14 -16.22
CA LEU A 439 -8.33 51.05 -14.88
C LEU A 439 -7.83 52.44 -14.39
N PRO A 440 -8.64 53.24 -13.67
CA PRO A 440 -8.26 54.62 -13.30
C PRO A 440 -7.25 54.72 -12.14
N MET A 441 -7.03 53.64 -11.37
CA MET A 441 -6.19 53.65 -10.16
C MET A 441 -4.83 52.93 -10.32
N TYR A 442 -4.60 52.22 -11.42
CA TYR A 442 -3.41 51.39 -11.57
C TYR A 442 -2.46 52.00 -12.60
N GLU A 443 -1.31 52.47 -12.13
CA GLU A 443 -0.16 52.67 -13.00
C GLU A 443 0.47 51.31 -13.32
N ALA A 444 1.11 51.22 -14.50
CA ALA A 444 1.76 49.99 -14.93
C ALA A 444 2.67 49.43 -13.82
N GLU A 445 3.49 50.30 -13.22
CA GLU A 445 4.48 49.98 -12.17
C GLU A 445 3.88 49.32 -10.92
N ASN A 446 2.61 49.59 -10.62
CA ASN A 446 1.92 49.07 -9.44
C ASN A 446 1.13 47.77 -9.72
N LEU A 447 0.85 47.47 -11.00
CA LEU A 447 0.06 46.31 -11.40
C LEU A 447 0.92 45.08 -11.74
N PHE A 448 1.93 45.29 -12.59
CA PHE A 448 2.83 44.23 -13.07
C PHE A 448 3.96 43.98 -12.07
N LYS A 449 4.55 42.78 -12.12
CA LYS A 449 5.67 42.46 -11.22
C LYS A 449 6.88 43.39 -11.45
N GLU A 450 7.52 43.77 -10.34
CA GLU A 450 8.77 44.55 -10.30
C GLU A 450 9.90 43.99 -11.18
N GLU A 451 9.94 42.67 -11.40
CA GLU A 451 10.94 42.04 -12.26
C GLU A 451 10.92 42.57 -13.72
N TYR A 452 9.77 43.02 -14.20
CA TYR A 452 9.64 43.61 -15.54
C TYR A 452 10.14 45.07 -15.58
N LYS A 453 10.11 45.78 -14.45
CA LYS A 453 10.56 47.19 -14.35
C LYS A 453 12.06 47.27 -14.57
N SER A 454 12.79 46.33 -13.96
CA SER A 454 14.24 46.14 -14.17
C SER A 454 14.65 45.84 -15.62
N LYS A 455 13.68 45.53 -16.50
CA LYS A 455 13.90 45.16 -17.91
C LYS A 455 13.47 46.26 -18.89
N ASN A 456 13.06 47.43 -18.39
CA ASN A 456 12.61 48.57 -19.19
C ASN A 456 11.43 48.25 -20.14
N LEU A 457 10.47 47.45 -19.65
CA LEU A 457 9.30 47.04 -20.43
C LEU A 457 8.08 47.96 -20.24
N PHE A 458 8.15 48.96 -19.38
CA PHE A 458 6.99 49.78 -19.04
C PHE A 458 6.78 50.81 -20.15
N LYS A 459 5.57 50.87 -20.69
CA LYS A 459 5.15 51.76 -21.78
C LYS A 459 4.13 52.78 -21.26
N PRO A 460 3.86 53.87 -21.99
CA PRO A 460 2.94 54.91 -21.56
C PRO A 460 1.54 54.40 -21.19
N THR A 461 1.07 53.34 -21.85
CA THR A 461 -0.21 52.70 -21.54
C THR A 461 -0.06 51.32 -20.90
N LEU A 462 -1.06 50.91 -20.10
CA LEU A 462 -1.15 49.56 -19.52
C LEU A 462 -1.19 48.48 -20.61
N PHE A 463 -1.88 48.73 -21.72
CA PHE A 463 -2.01 47.78 -22.82
C PHE A 463 -0.69 47.62 -23.60
N GLU A 464 0.03 48.71 -23.89
CA GLU A 464 1.36 48.61 -24.50
C GLU A 464 2.36 47.94 -23.56
N THR A 465 2.24 48.17 -22.25
CA THR A 465 3.04 47.46 -21.24
C THR A 465 2.72 45.96 -21.27
N PHE A 466 1.44 45.59 -21.33
CA PHE A 466 1.02 44.19 -21.47
C PHE A 466 1.61 43.53 -22.74
N LEU A 467 1.52 44.20 -23.90
CA LEU A 467 2.09 43.70 -25.14
C LEU A 467 3.62 43.56 -25.05
N SER A 468 4.31 44.52 -24.47
CA SER A 468 5.77 44.47 -24.32
C SER A 468 6.23 43.35 -23.36
N ILE A 469 5.49 43.08 -22.29
CA ILE A 469 5.76 41.95 -21.38
C ILE A 469 5.49 40.63 -22.08
N TRP A 470 4.38 40.53 -22.83
CA TRP A 470 4.08 39.34 -23.60
C TRP A 470 5.15 39.06 -24.66
N GLN A 471 5.54 40.09 -25.43
CA GLN A 471 6.63 40.02 -26.40
C GLN A 471 7.92 39.55 -25.74
N TRP A 472 8.31 40.20 -24.64
CA TRP A 472 9.52 39.85 -23.90
C TRP A 472 9.49 38.41 -23.37
N GLU A 473 8.36 37.93 -22.84
CA GLU A 473 8.24 36.54 -22.37
C GLU A 473 8.45 35.55 -23.54
N ILE A 474 7.81 35.76 -24.70
CA ILE A 474 7.99 34.89 -25.87
C ILE A 474 9.44 34.94 -26.37
N GLU A 475 9.99 36.13 -26.58
CA GLU A 475 11.35 36.33 -27.07
C GLU A 475 12.40 35.77 -26.10
N SER A 476 12.22 35.96 -24.79
CA SER A 476 13.14 35.44 -23.78
C SER A 476 13.11 33.91 -23.72
N LYS A 477 11.95 33.25 -23.89
CA LYS A 477 11.87 31.78 -24.00
C LYS A 477 12.55 31.28 -25.27
N LEU A 478 12.32 31.94 -26.40
CA LEU A 478 12.97 31.61 -27.68
C LEU A 478 14.50 31.76 -27.58
N LYS A 479 14.97 32.87 -27.02
CA LYS A 479 16.40 33.14 -26.79
C LYS A 479 17.04 32.12 -25.85
N ASN A 480 16.41 31.84 -24.70
CA ASN A 480 16.90 30.85 -23.75
C ASN A 480 16.96 29.45 -24.40
N LEU A 481 15.95 29.08 -25.18
CA LEU A 481 15.96 27.82 -25.92
C LEU A 481 17.15 27.75 -26.90
N GLN A 482 17.44 28.82 -27.64
CA GLN A 482 18.61 28.89 -28.52
C GLN A 482 19.94 28.78 -27.74
N GLU A 483 20.09 29.50 -26.64
CA GLU A 483 21.26 29.43 -25.75
C GLU A 483 21.47 27.99 -25.24
N LYS A 484 20.40 27.32 -24.81
CA LYS A 484 20.44 25.94 -24.33
C LYS A 484 20.72 24.94 -25.44
N ILE A 485 20.31 25.20 -26.69
CA ILE A 485 20.70 24.37 -27.85
C ILE A 485 22.21 24.48 -28.07
N VAL A 486 22.80 25.67 -27.91
CA VAL A 486 24.26 25.86 -27.99
C VAL A 486 24.97 25.10 -26.87
N GLU A 487 24.46 25.16 -25.63
CA GLU A 487 24.98 24.34 -24.51
C GLU A 487 24.89 22.84 -24.81
N PHE A 488 23.77 22.39 -25.41
CA PHE A 488 23.59 21.01 -25.85
C PHE A 488 24.61 20.60 -26.90
N ASN A 489 24.86 21.41 -27.92
CA ASN A 489 25.83 21.11 -28.97
C ASN A 489 27.25 20.92 -28.42
N LYS A 490 27.60 21.65 -27.34
CA LYS A 490 28.87 21.45 -26.63
C LYS A 490 28.85 20.18 -25.77
N ALA A 491 27.77 19.94 -25.03
CA ALA A 491 27.66 18.81 -24.11
C ALA A 491 27.51 17.45 -24.81
N SER A 492 26.93 17.42 -26.01
CA SER A 492 26.68 16.21 -26.79
C SER A 492 27.95 15.62 -27.43
N MET A 493 29.07 16.36 -27.42
CA MET A 493 30.39 15.86 -27.80
C MET A 493 30.89 14.74 -26.88
N GLU A 494 30.35 14.66 -25.65
CA GLU A 494 30.65 13.58 -24.71
C GLU A 494 29.43 12.66 -24.53
N PRO A 495 29.64 11.35 -24.24
CA PRO A 495 28.55 10.44 -23.93
C PRO A 495 27.70 10.93 -22.75
N PHE A 496 26.38 10.72 -22.83
CA PHE A 496 25.49 11.05 -21.72
C PHE A 496 25.83 10.21 -20.48
N ASP A 497 26.14 10.89 -19.40
CA ASP A 497 26.48 10.36 -18.09
C ASP A 497 25.79 11.12 -16.95
N LYS A 498 24.79 10.48 -16.34
CA LYS A 498 24.09 10.98 -15.14
C LYS A 498 24.99 11.16 -13.92
N SER A 499 26.22 10.64 -13.93
CA SER A 499 27.16 10.73 -12.82
C SER A 499 27.85 12.10 -12.73
N LYS A 500 27.90 12.87 -13.83
CA LYS A 500 28.44 14.22 -13.87
C LYS A 500 27.55 15.18 -13.09
N LYS A 501 28.00 15.58 -11.90
CA LYS A 501 27.22 16.38 -10.96
C LYS A 501 27.76 17.80 -10.83
N VAL A 502 26.87 18.77 -10.68
CA VAL A 502 27.19 20.12 -10.18
C VAL A 502 27.41 20.10 -8.66
N GLU A 503 27.96 21.16 -8.06
CA GLU A 503 28.26 21.26 -6.61
C GLU A 503 27.07 20.91 -5.70
N LYS A 504 25.83 21.17 -6.14
CA LYS A 504 24.58 20.82 -5.43
C LYS A 504 24.16 19.36 -5.57
N GLY A 505 24.98 18.52 -6.22
CA GLY A 505 24.77 17.09 -6.38
C GLY A 505 23.78 16.69 -7.48
N LYS A 506 23.28 17.63 -8.28
CA LYS A 506 22.40 17.38 -9.44
C LYS A 506 23.19 16.97 -10.67
N SER A 507 22.60 16.15 -11.53
CA SER A 507 23.22 15.79 -12.81
C SER A 507 23.17 16.98 -13.79
N SER A 508 24.32 17.52 -14.19
CA SER A 508 24.40 18.70 -15.08
C SER A 508 23.75 18.43 -16.45
N GLN A 509 24.03 17.26 -17.02
CA GLN A 509 23.46 16.84 -18.30
C GLN A 509 21.96 16.54 -18.22
N THR A 510 21.46 16.08 -17.08
CA THR A 510 20.00 15.91 -16.86
C THR A 510 19.29 17.25 -16.73
N GLU A 511 19.92 18.21 -16.05
CA GLU A 511 19.43 19.58 -15.94
C GLU A 511 19.34 20.23 -17.32
N LEU A 512 20.37 20.09 -18.16
CA LEU A 512 20.36 20.58 -19.54
C LEU A 512 19.20 20.00 -20.38
N VAL A 513 18.99 18.67 -20.34
CA VAL A 513 17.87 18.04 -21.06
C VAL A 513 16.53 18.57 -20.55
N LYS A 514 16.37 18.69 -19.23
CA LYS A 514 15.14 19.22 -18.63
C LYS A 514 14.91 20.68 -19.02
N ASP A 515 15.94 21.51 -18.98
CA ASP A 515 15.83 22.93 -19.29
C ASP A 515 15.47 23.13 -20.76
N LEU A 516 16.03 22.32 -21.68
CA LEU A 516 15.61 22.31 -23.08
C LEU A 516 14.17 21.86 -23.28
N VAL A 517 13.82 20.68 -22.76
CA VAL A 517 12.55 20.02 -23.08
C VAL A 517 11.38 20.58 -22.27
N GLU A 518 11.53 20.71 -20.95
CA GLU A 518 10.51 21.29 -20.07
C GLU A 518 10.58 22.82 -20.09
N GLY A 519 11.76 23.39 -19.83
CA GLY A 519 11.95 24.84 -19.68
C GLY A 519 11.82 25.64 -20.98
N GLY A 520 12.26 25.06 -22.11
CA GLY A 520 12.20 25.65 -23.44
C GLY A 520 10.98 25.18 -24.23
N TYR A 521 11.08 24.02 -24.88
CA TYR A 521 10.07 23.52 -25.83
C TYR A 521 8.65 23.45 -25.23
N LEU A 522 8.48 22.81 -24.07
CA LEU A 522 7.15 22.64 -23.48
C LEU A 522 6.54 23.96 -22.98
N ARG A 523 7.33 24.82 -22.34
CA ARG A 523 6.84 26.13 -21.88
C ARG A 523 6.45 27.03 -23.03
N LEU A 524 7.26 27.09 -24.09
CA LEU A 524 6.93 27.85 -25.29
C LEU A 524 5.63 27.32 -25.94
N PHE A 525 5.50 26.01 -26.08
CA PHE A 525 4.26 25.39 -26.58
C PHE A 525 3.04 25.68 -25.68
N GLN A 526 3.21 25.74 -24.36
CA GLN A 526 2.14 26.12 -23.44
C GLN A 526 1.73 27.59 -23.62
N MET A 527 2.68 28.48 -23.88
CA MET A 527 2.39 29.89 -24.14
C MET A 527 1.65 30.09 -25.46
N THR A 528 2.02 29.39 -26.54
CA THR A 528 1.24 29.46 -27.79
C THR A 528 -0.20 28.98 -27.57
N LYS A 529 -0.39 27.98 -26.70
CA LYS A 529 -1.71 27.49 -26.32
C LYS A 529 -2.58 28.47 -25.54
N TYR A 530 -2.08 29.65 -25.16
CA TYR A 530 -2.92 30.68 -24.57
C TYR A 530 -4.09 31.06 -25.50
N HIS A 531 -3.86 30.95 -26.81
CA HIS A 531 -4.78 31.29 -27.88
C HIS A 531 -5.47 30.10 -28.54
N ASN A 532 -5.05 28.86 -28.27
CA ASN A 532 -5.64 27.70 -28.94
C ASN A 532 -7.16 27.68 -28.67
N LEU A 533 -8.02 27.46 -29.65
CA LEU A 533 -9.48 27.57 -29.46
C LEU A 533 -10.20 26.22 -29.28
N GLU A 534 -9.48 25.10 -29.33
CA GLU A 534 -10.05 23.76 -29.16
C GLU A 534 -10.50 23.46 -27.72
N LYS A 535 -11.80 23.56 -27.44
CA LYS A 535 -12.38 23.15 -26.15
C LYS A 535 -13.60 22.25 -26.38
N ARG A 536 -13.50 20.99 -25.95
CA ARG A 536 -14.57 19.97 -26.12
C ARG A 536 -15.90 20.51 -25.58
N GLY A 537 -16.88 20.68 -26.49
CA GLY A 537 -18.24 21.12 -26.17
C GLY A 537 -18.49 22.62 -26.16
N GLN A 538 -17.55 23.46 -26.62
CA GLN A 538 -17.75 24.91 -26.79
C GLN A 538 -17.55 25.32 -28.26
N LYS A 539 -18.35 26.28 -28.76
CA LYS A 539 -18.17 26.84 -30.10
C LYS A 539 -16.91 27.71 -30.12
N THR A 540 -16.06 27.49 -31.12
CA THR A 540 -14.92 28.37 -31.44
C THR A 540 -15.44 29.80 -31.66
N PRO A 541 -14.83 30.82 -31.03
CA PRO A 541 -15.24 32.21 -31.25
C PRO A 541 -14.92 32.63 -32.70
N LEU A 542 -15.79 33.42 -33.32
CA LEU A 542 -15.63 33.99 -34.66
C LEU A 542 -16.00 35.49 -34.61
N PRO A 543 -15.36 36.36 -35.43
CA PRO A 543 -14.31 36.05 -36.41
C PRO A 543 -12.94 35.76 -35.76
N THR A 544 -11.99 35.25 -36.57
CA THR A 544 -10.59 34.99 -36.16
C THR A 544 -9.61 35.63 -37.14
N ASP A 545 -8.56 36.30 -36.65
CA ASP A 545 -7.52 36.87 -37.52
C ASP A 545 -6.59 35.77 -38.05
N ARG A 546 -6.70 35.47 -39.35
CA ARG A 546 -5.94 34.40 -40.02
C ARG A 546 -4.43 34.66 -40.06
N ARG A 547 -4.01 35.93 -40.12
CA ARG A 547 -2.59 36.31 -40.09
C ARG A 547 -1.94 35.94 -38.76
N PHE A 548 -2.73 35.83 -37.68
CA PHE A 548 -2.25 35.41 -36.36
C PHE A 548 -2.35 33.89 -36.14
N TYR A 549 -3.46 33.27 -36.55
CA TYR A 549 -3.78 31.87 -36.21
C TYR A 549 -3.18 30.82 -37.15
N ASP A 550 -3.00 31.08 -38.43
CA ASP A 550 -2.70 30.02 -39.42
C ASP A 550 -1.38 29.28 -39.11
N GLU A 551 -0.33 29.99 -38.68
CA GLU A 551 0.93 29.34 -38.28
C GLU A 551 0.85 28.68 -36.89
N LEU A 552 0.02 29.20 -35.98
CA LEU A 552 -0.19 28.62 -34.66
C LEU A 552 -0.97 27.30 -34.72
N GLU A 553 -2.00 27.24 -35.57
CA GLU A 553 -2.81 26.03 -35.81
C GLU A 553 -1.94 24.90 -36.37
N LYS A 554 -1.16 25.17 -37.44
CA LYS A 554 -0.16 24.21 -37.97
C LYS A 554 0.81 23.74 -36.90
N PHE A 555 1.30 24.67 -36.05
CA PHE A 555 2.21 24.32 -34.96
C PHE A 555 1.54 23.42 -33.91
N TRP A 556 0.25 23.60 -33.61
CA TRP A 556 -0.44 22.73 -32.65
C TRP A 556 -0.75 21.34 -33.20
N GLU A 557 -1.18 21.23 -34.45
CA GLU A 557 -1.53 19.96 -35.11
C GLU A 557 -0.32 19.04 -35.26
N GLU A 558 0.83 19.60 -35.66
CA GLU A 558 2.03 18.80 -35.95
C GLU A 558 2.90 18.52 -34.71
N ASN A 559 2.48 18.96 -33.52
CA ASN A 559 3.31 18.96 -32.33
C ASN A 559 3.24 17.67 -31.49
N GLN A 560 4.42 17.25 -31.06
CA GLN A 560 4.70 16.08 -30.23
C GLN A 560 5.54 16.42 -28.99
N ILE A 561 5.79 17.71 -28.66
CA ILE A 561 6.62 18.13 -27.52
C ILE A 561 6.20 17.46 -26.20
N VAL A 562 4.89 17.30 -25.96
CA VAL A 562 4.38 16.63 -24.74
C VAL A 562 4.81 15.15 -24.69
N THR A 563 4.90 14.50 -25.85
CA THR A 563 5.38 13.11 -26.00
C THR A 563 6.87 13.01 -25.66
N TYR A 564 7.70 13.87 -26.25
CA TYR A 564 9.14 13.92 -25.96
C TYR A 564 9.39 14.25 -24.48
N HIS A 565 8.68 15.24 -23.92
CA HIS A 565 8.76 15.57 -22.50
C HIS A 565 8.50 14.35 -21.61
N LYS A 566 7.42 13.59 -21.88
CA LYS A 566 7.13 12.36 -21.14
C LYS A 566 8.22 11.29 -21.34
N ALA A 567 8.78 11.18 -22.54
CA ALA A 567 9.86 10.23 -22.84
C ALA A 567 11.17 10.54 -22.12
N PHE A 568 11.63 11.79 -22.18
CA PHE A 568 12.81 12.24 -21.44
C PHE A 568 12.61 12.13 -19.94
N GLN A 569 11.49 12.65 -19.41
CA GLN A 569 11.20 12.59 -17.98
C GLN A 569 11.16 11.14 -17.47
N SER A 570 10.46 10.25 -18.16
CA SER A 570 10.36 8.84 -17.73
C SER A 570 11.71 8.12 -17.82
N THR A 571 12.51 8.38 -18.85
CA THR A 571 13.84 7.77 -19.04
C THR A 571 14.85 8.30 -18.01
N LEU A 572 14.82 9.60 -17.72
CA LEU A 572 15.74 10.26 -16.81
C LEU A 572 15.46 9.92 -15.35
N THR A 573 14.18 9.79 -14.97
CA THR A 573 13.75 9.45 -13.60
C THR A 573 13.87 7.96 -13.26
N LYS A 574 14.15 7.09 -14.24
CA LYS A 574 14.39 5.66 -13.99
C LYS A 574 15.57 5.46 -13.05
N LYS A 575 15.37 4.56 -12.08
CA LYS A 575 16.45 4.16 -11.17
C LYS A 575 17.60 3.55 -11.98
N PRO A 576 18.87 3.89 -11.65
CA PRO A 576 20.01 3.24 -12.27
C PRO A 576 19.86 1.73 -12.15
N TYR A 577 20.06 1.05 -13.28
CA TYR A 577 19.83 -0.38 -13.43
C TYR A 577 20.60 -1.18 -12.37
N SER A 578 19.86 -1.81 -11.46
CA SER A 578 20.37 -2.83 -10.54
C SER A 578 20.13 -4.17 -11.22
N ASP A 579 21.19 -4.91 -11.52
CA ASP A 579 21.07 -6.28 -11.98
C ASP A 579 20.24 -7.06 -10.94
N LYS A 580 19.09 -7.57 -11.39
CA LYS A 580 18.29 -8.46 -10.56
C LYS A 580 19.08 -9.75 -10.41
N LYS A 581 19.01 -10.33 -9.21
CA LYS A 581 19.55 -11.68 -9.02
C LYS A 581 18.81 -12.65 -9.96
N ILE A 582 19.54 -13.56 -10.58
CA ILE A 582 19.00 -14.64 -11.40
C ILE A 582 18.86 -15.90 -10.55
N LYS A 583 17.88 -16.75 -10.85
CA LYS A 583 17.75 -18.07 -10.22
C LYS A 583 18.74 -19.02 -10.90
N LEU A 584 19.46 -19.80 -10.09
CA LEU A 584 20.34 -20.86 -10.58
C LEU A 584 19.65 -22.20 -10.44
N ASN A 585 19.77 -23.05 -11.47
CA ASN A 585 19.18 -24.38 -11.53
C ASN A 585 20.21 -25.48 -11.77
N PHE A 586 21.42 -25.14 -12.24
CA PHE A 586 22.48 -26.12 -12.52
C PHE A 586 21.92 -27.31 -13.35
N GLU A 587 21.23 -26.98 -14.45
CA GLU A 587 20.60 -27.93 -15.38
C GLU A 587 19.51 -28.83 -14.76
N ASN A 588 19.01 -28.52 -13.56
CA ASN A 588 17.96 -29.28 -12.89
C ASN A 588 16.75 -28.42 -12.51
N GLY A 589 15.63 -28.60 -13.22
CA GLY A 589 14.39 -27.84 -13.00
C GLY A 589 13.74 -28.10 -11.62
N SER A 590 14.17 -29.15 -10.93
CA SER A 590 13.70 -29.51 -9.59
C SER A 590 14.78 -29.43 -8.50
N LEU A 591 15.88 -28.72 -8.78
CA LEU A 591 16.97 -28.44 -7.85
C LEU A 591 16.43 -27.99 -6.47
N LEU A 592 16.92 -28.64 -5.42
CA LEU A 592 16.56 -28.40 -4.01
C LEU A 592 15.06 -28.50 -3.69
N GLY A 593 14.27 -29.19 -4.53
CA GLY A 593 12.84 -29.44 -4.26
C GLY A 593 12.58 -30.25 -2.99
N GLY A 594 13.59 -30.91 -2.43
CA GLY A 594 13.53 -31.65 -1.17
C GLY A 594 14.92 -32.07 -0.68
N PHE A 595 15.02 -32.34 0.61
CA PHE A 595 16.26 -32.75 1.31
C PHE A 595 16.14 -34.13 1.99
N SER A 596 15.00 -34.83 1.82
CA SER A 596 14.84 -36.15 2.43
C SER A 596 15.79 -37.15 1.77
N ASP A 597 16.34 -38.05 2.57
CA ASP A 597 17.26 -39.09 2.13
C ASP A 597 16.65 -39.93 0.98
N GLY A 598 17.40 -40.03 -0.12
CA GLY A 598 17.00 -40.61 -1.42
C GLY A 598 16.50 -39.58 -2.43
N GLN A 599 16.09 -38.38 -2.01
CA GLN A 599 15.62 -37.34 -2.93
C GLN A 599 16.76 -36.63 -3.67
N GLU A 600 17.99 -36.66 -3.16
CA GLU A 600 19.19 -36.10 -3.81
C GLU A 600 19.39 -36.63 -5.23
N LYS A 601 18.94 -37.85 -5.53
CA LYS A 601 18.99 -38.46 -6.87
C LYS A 601 18.28 -37.60 -7.92
N ASN A 602 17.18 -36.96 -7.54
CA ASN A 602 16.35 -36.15 -8.44
C ASN A 602 16.47 -34.65 -8.14
N LYS A 603 16.72 -34.28 -6.88
CA LYS A 603 16.71 -32.90 -6.36
C LYS A 603 18.09 -32.30 -6.18
N ALA A 604 19.16 -33.08 -6.35
CA ALA A 604 20.54 -32.63 -6.41
C ALA A 604 21.12 -31.96 -5.15
N GLY A 605 20.38 -31.87 -4.05
CA GLY A 605 20.78 -31.10 -2.88
C GLY A 605 21.15 -31.97 -1.69
N VAL A 606 22.27 -31.65 -1.05
CA VAL A 606 22.65 -32.20 0.26
C VAL A 606 23.11 -31.09 1.21
N ILE A 607 22.88 -31.26 2.51
CA ILE A 607 23.42 -30.38 3.55
C ILE A 607 24.54 -31.12 4.28
N ILE A 608 25.68 -30.47 4.41
CA ILE A 608 26.89 -31.01 5.04
C ILE A 608 27.29 -30.10 6.20
N LYS A 609 27.83 -30.68 7.26
CA LYS A 609 28.38 -29.99 8.42
C LYS A 609 29.85 -30.35 8.57
N ASN A 610 30.68 -29.35 8.85
CA ASN A 610 32.03 -29.53 9.37
C ASN A 610 32.17 -28.64 10.60
N LYS A 611 32.36 -29.24 11.78
CA LYS A 611 32.44 -28.52 13.06
C LYS A 611 31.26 -27.55 13.22
N ASP A 612 31.52 -26.23 13.26
CA ASP A 612 30.53 -25.16 13.38
C ASP A 612 30.01 -24.60 12.05
N LYS A 613 30.51 -25.10 10.92
CA LYS A 613 30.18 -24.62 9.57
C LYS A 613 29.19 -25.55 8.89
N PHE A 614 28.37 -24.95 8.03
CA PHE A 614 27.38 -25.64 7.22
C PHE A 614 27.66 -25.39 5.75
N TYR A 615 27.40 -26.40 4.92
CA TYR A 615 27.64 -26.37 3.49
C TYR A 615 26.44 -26.91 2.73
N LEU A 616 26.22 -26.36 1.53
CA LEU A 616 25.28 -26.86 0.55
C LEU A 616 26.07 -27.56 -0.55
N GLY A 617 25.81 -28.85 -0.73
CA GLY A 617 26.29 -29.62 -1.88
C GLY A 617 25.24 -29.62 -2.99
N ILE A 618 25.64 -29.23 -4.21
CA ILE A 618 24.84 -29.36 -5.43
C ILE A 618 25.48 -30.44 -6.30
N LEU A 619 24.82 -31.57 -6.44
CA LEU A 619 25.38 -32.73 -7.12
C LEU A 619 25.34 -32.56 -8.64
N LYS A 620 26.39 -33.00 -9.34
CA LYS A 620 26.35 -33.34 -10.76
C LYS A 620 26.10 -34.84 -10.90
N ASN A 621 26.89 -35.66 -10.20
CA ASN A 621 26.63 -37.08 -10.06
C ASN A 621 25.56 -37.35 -8.99
N ARG A 622 24.39 -37.80 -9.47
CA ARG A 622 23.21 -38.10 -8.64
C ARG A 622 23.38 -39.28 -7.69
N SER A 623 24.41 -40.10 -7.87
CA SER A 623 24.66 -41.31 -7.08
C SER A 623 25.65 -41.12 -5.93
N PHE A 624 26.40 -39.99 -5.92
CA PHE A 624 27.55 -39.79 -5.03
C PHE A 624 27.24 -39.97 -3.54
N PHE A 625 26.06 -39.52 -3.09
CA PHE A 625 25.65 -39.61 -1.68
C PHE A 625 24.66 -40.74 -1.38
N ARG A 626 24.38 -41.69 -2.29
CA ARG A 626 23.35 -42.72 -2.03
C ARG A 626 23.62 -43.52 -0.75
N THR A 627 22.56 -43.77 0.01
CA THR A 627 22.53 -44.55 1.26
C THR A 627 21.83 -45.90 1.11
N ASP A 628 21.12 -46.11 0.00
CA ASP A 628 20.40 -47.34 -0.30
C ASP A 628 21.29 -48.43 -0.93
N LYS A 629 22.58 -48.11 -1.15
CA LYS A 629 23.62 -49.03 -1.62
C LYS A 629 24.89 -48.82 -0.77
N PRO A 630 25.77 -49.83 -0.68
CA PRO A 630 27.12 -49.64 -0.14
C PRO A 630 27.80 -48.46 -0.83
N ASN A 631 28.41 -47.58 -0.05
CA ASN A 631 29.01 -46.35 -0.55
C ASN A 631 30.22 -45.98 0.33
N PRO A 632 31.45 -46.00 -0.23
CA PRO A 632 32.68 -45.70 0.50
C PRO A 632 32.68 -44.36 1.22
N LEU A 633 31.84 -43.43 0.77
CA LEU A 633 31.69 -42.13 1.42
C LEU A 633 31.25 -42.24 2.89
N TYR A 634 30.52 -43.29 3.28
CA TYR A 634 30.07 -43.49 4.66
C TYR A 634 30.95 -44.47 5.46
N GLU A 635 31.99 -45.03 4.83
CA GLU A 635 32.94 -45.95 5.47
C GLU A 635 34.04 -45.15 6.18
N THR A 636 33.68 -44.48 7.27
CA THR A 636 34.63 -43.71 8.07
C THR A 636 34.22 -43.62 9.54
N ASN A 637 35.22 -43.54 10.41
CA ASN A 637 35.06 -43.19 11.82
C ASN A 637 35.34 -41.71 12.10
N ASP A 638 35.81 -40.95 11.11
CA ASP A 638 36.05 -39.51 11.22
C ASP A 638 34.72 -38.74 11.29
N LYS A 639 34.48 -38.10 12.43
CA LYS A 639 33.26 -37.33 12.70
C LYS A 639 33.36 -35.86 12.27
N GLU A 640 34.46 -35.43 11.68
CA GLU A 640 34.67 -34.03 11.32
C GLU A 640 33.70 -33.57 10.23
N TRP A 641 33.57 -34.33 9.15
CA TRP A 641 32.62 -34.08 8.07
C TRP A 641 31.41 -34.98 8.20
N GLN A 642 30.21 -34.40 8.11
CA GLN A 642 28.98 -35.14 8.28
C GLN A 642 27.91 -34.69 7.28
N ARG A 643 27.13 -35.63 6.75
CA ARG A 643 25.94 -35.36 5.92
C ARG A 643 24.68 -35.37 6.78
N LEU A 644 23.78 -34.41 6.54
CA LEU A 644 22.41 -34.46 7.06
C LEU A 644 21.61 -35.59 6.39
N ILE A 645 21.17 -36.56 7.19
CA ILE A 645 20.15 -37.54 6.84
C ILE A 645 18.83 -37.06 7.43
N LEU A 646 17.88 -36.75 6.55
CA LEU A 646 16.53 -36.33 6.90
C LEU A 646 15.53 -37.36 6.41
N THR A 647 14.70 -37.90 7.29
CA THR A 647 13.55 -38.74 6.91
C THR A 647 12.26 -37.96 7.13
N ASN A 648 11.30 -38.11 6.22
CA ASN A 648 9.99 -37.45 6.33
C ASN A 648 9.00 -38.23 5.48
N LEU A 649 8.12 -38.98 6.14
CA LEU A 649 7.11 -39.78 5.47
C LEU A 649 5.79 -39.03 5.40
N LYS A 650 5.16 -39.02 4.23
CA LYS A 650 3.83 -38.45 4.04
C LYS A 650 2.81 -39.55 3.86
N PHE A 651 1.59 -39.32 4.34
CA PHE A 651 0.48 -40.26 4.16
C PHE A 651 0.23 -40.59 2.69
N GLN A 652 0.37 -39.62 1.77
CA GLN A 652 0.20 -39.86 0.32
C GLN A 652 1.28 -40.78 -0.26
N THR A 653 2.44 -40.92 0.39
CA THR A 653 3.47 -41.89 -0.02
C THR A 653 3.02 -43.30 0.31
N LEU A 654 2.38 -43.49 1.48
CA LEU A 654 1.85 -44.77 1.93
C LEU A 654 0.57 -45.17 1.18
N ALA A 655 -0.40 -44.27 1.09
CA ALA A 655 -1.75 -44.53 0.57
C ALA A 655 -1.96 -44.03 -0.88
N GLY A 656 -0.89 -43.78 -1.63
CA GLY A 656 -0.92 -43.17 -2.97
C GLY A 656 -0.66 -44.16 -4.10
N LYS A 657 0.18 -43.75 -5.07
CA LYS A 657 0.45 -44.53 -6.29
C LYS A 657 1.07 -45.91 -6.03
N GLY A 658 1.91 -46.04 -5.00
CA GLY A 658 2.52 -47.33 -4.64
C GLY A 658 1.48 -48.34 -4.19
N PHE A 659 0.59 -47.93 -3.27
CA PHE A 659 -0.55 -48.73 -2.84
C PHE A 659 -1.48 -49.09 -3.99
N LEU A 660 -1.85 -48.10 -4.81
CA LEU A 660 -2.69 -48.31 -5.99
C LEU A 660 -2.05 -49.31 -6.98
N GLY A 661 -0.74 -49.21 -7.20
CA GLY A 661 -0.01 -50.12 -8.08
C GLY A 661 0.04 -51.55 -7.53
N LYS A 662 0.15 -51.73 -6.22
CA LYS A 662 0.21 -53.05 -5.58
C LYS A 662 -1.15 -53.74 -5.48
N TYR A 663 -2.21 -52.99 -5.18
CA TYR A 663 -3.54 -53.56 -4.90
C TYR A 663 -4.60 -53.26 -5.97
N GLY A 664 -4.26 -52.55 -7.05
CA GLY A 664 -5.17 -52.21 -8.16
C GLY A 664 -6.27 -51.19 -7.83
N VAL A 665 -6.52 -50.89 -6.56
CA VAL A 665 -7.51 -49.93 -6.08
C VAL A 665 -6.89 -48.91 -5.11
N SER A 666 -7.39 -47.68 -5.13
CA SER A 666 -6.89 -46.65 -4.22
C SER A 666 -7.36 -46.91 -2.79
N TYR A 667 -6.52 -46.60 -1.81
CA TYR A 667 -6.87 -46.70 -0.38
C TYR A 667 -8.18 -45.97 -0.05
N GLY A 668 -8.42 -44.81 -0.66
CA GLY A 668 -9.65 -44.04 -0.49
C GLY A 668 -10.90 -44.74 -1.04
N ASN A 669 -10.80 -45.39 -2.20
CA ASN A 669 -11.93 -46.10 -2.80
C ASN A 669 -12.23 -47.41 -2.06
N MET A 670 -11.19 -48.21 -1.77
CA MET A 670 -11.34 -49.43 -0.95
C MET A 670 -11.88 -49.08 0.44
N GLY A 671 -11.46 -47.95 1.01
CA GLY A 671 -11.97 -47.48 2.29
C GLY A 671 -13.45 -47.10 2.33
N LYS A 672 -14.12 -46.91 1.18
CA LYS A 672 -15.57 -46.65 1.11
C LYS A 672 -16.40 -47.93 1.11
N THR A 673 -15.89 -49.00 0.51
CA THR A 673 -16.59 -50.28 0.36
C THR A 673 -16.16 -51.28 1.45
N GLU A 674 -14.88 -51.35 1.79
CA GLU A 674 -14.27 -52.31 2.71
C GLU A 674 -13.25 -51.61 3.66
N PRO A 675 -13.71 -50.78 4.62
CA PRO A 675 -12.85 -49.91 5.41
C PRO A 675 -11.78 -50.62 6.23
N LEU A 676 -12.08 -51.76 6.85
CA LEU A 676 -11.12 -52.53 7.66
C LEU A 676 -10.11 -53.27 6.77
N ARG A 677 -10.54 -53.77 5.61
CA ARG A 677 -9.65 -54.39 4.62
C ARG A 677 -8.64 -53.40 4.07
N ALA A 678 -9.09 -52.16 3.79
CA ALA A 678 -8.20 -51.07 3.41
C ALA A 678 -7.12 -50.80 4.47
N VAL A 679 -7.48 -50.82 5.75
CA VAL A 679 -6.53 -50.68 6.87
C VAL A 679 -5.52 -51.82 6.88
N GLN A 680 -5.98 -53.07 6.82
CA GLN A 680 -5.11 -54.25 6.84
C GLN A 680 -4.10 -54.24 5.68
N PHE A 681 -4.55 -53.94 4.46
CA PHE A 681 -3.68 -53.87 3.28
C PHE A 681 -2.67 -52.73 3.41
N LEU A 682 -3.08 -51.58 3.97
CA LEU A 682 -2.14 -50.49 4.18
C LEU A 682 -1.11 -50.83 5.26
N GLN A 683 -1.51 -51.52 6.34
CA GLN A 683 -0.60 -52.04 7.35
C GLN A 683 0.40 -53.04 6.77
N GLU A 684 -0.04 -53.95 5.89
CA GLU A 684 0.82 -54.89 5.20
C GLU A 684 1.82 -54.19 4.27
N PHE A 685 1.35 -53.21 3.49
CA PHE A 685 2.21 -52.39 2.63
C PHE A 685 3.27 -51.62 3.43
N ILE A 686 2.89 -51.04 4.57
CA ILE A 686 3.83 -50.38 5.47
C ILE A 686 4.85 -51.39 6.00
N ARG A 687 4.39 -52.58 6.42
CA ARG A 687 5.23 -53.65 6.98
C ARG A 687 6.30 -54.11 5.98
N SER A 688 5.93 -54.31 4.72
CA SER A 688 6.88 -54.78 3.71
C SER A 688 7.87 -53.71 3.27
N ASP A 689 7.41 -52.47 3.04
CA ASP A 689 8.18 -51.51 2.25
C ASP A 689 8.74 -50.32 3.05
N TYR A 690 8.26 -50.08 4.27
CA TYR A 690 8.55 -48.84 5.02
C TYR A 690 9.18 -49.03 6.40
N ILE A 691 8.96 -50.14 7.10
CA ILE A 691 9.45 -50.34 8.48
C ILE A 691 10.97 -50.21 8.60
N LYS A 692 11.74 -50.73 7.64
CA LYS A 692 13.21 -50.64 7.66
C LYS A 692 13.71 -49.19 7.70
N LYS A 693 13.03 -48.27 7.01
CA LYS A 693 13.39 -46.84 6.96
C LYS A 693 12.64 -46.00 8.00
N TYR A 694 11.48 -46.45 8.46
CA TYR A 694 10.62 -45.78 9.43
C TYR A 694 10.19 -46.75 10.56
N PRO A 695 11.11 -47.11 11.47
CA PRO A 695 10.81 -48.05 12.57
C PRO A 695 9.70 -47.57 13.49
N GLN A 696 9.43 -46.25 13.53
CA GLN A 696 8.37 -45.64 14.34
C GLN A 696 6.96 -46.13 13.97
N LEU A 697 6.79 -46.71 12.78
CA LEU A 697 5.50 -47.27 12.33
C LEU A 697 5.26 -48.70 12.86
N GLN A 698 6.22 -49.32 13.54
CA GLN A 698 6.08 -50.70 13.99
C GLN A 698 4.90 -50.94 14.94
N PRO A 699 4.60 -50.05 15.92
CA PRO A 699 3.40 -50.19 16.76
C PRO A 699 2.11 -50.10 15.94
N LEU A 700 2.11 -49.30 14.87
CA LEU A 700 0.94 -49.10 14.01
C LEU A 700 0.58 -50.36 13.21
N VAL A 701 1.58 -51.06 12.66
CA VAL A 701 1.33 -52.28 11.88
C VAL A 701 1.07 -53.49 12.77
N SER A 702 1.42 -53.45 14.06
CA SER A 702 1.26 -54.58 14.98
C SER A 702 -0.08 -54.55 15.74
N ARG A 703 -0.82 -53.43 15.66
CA ARG A 703 -2.11 -53.23 16.34
C ARG A 703 -3.29 -53.52 15.42
N THR A 704 -4.34 -54.14 15.96
CA THR A 704 -5.66 -54.23 15.32
C THR A 704 -6.50 -52.99 15.66
N PHE A 705 -7.23 -52.47 14.68
CA PHE A 705 -8.05 -51.25 14.83
C PHE A 705 -9.53 -51.58 14.68
N LYS A 706 -10.39 -50.97 15.51
CA LYS A 706 -11.84 -51.20 15.47
C LYS A 706 -12.51 -50.50 14.30
N SER A 707 -11.87 -49.45 13.78
CA SER A 707 -12.39 -48.70 12.63
C SER A 707 -11.27 -48.06 11.81
N LYS A 708 -11.56 -47.77 10.55
CA LYS A 708 -10.68 -46.98 9.68
C LYS A 708 -10.40 -45.58 10.24
N ARG A 709 -11.37 -44.96 10.90
CA ARG A 709 -11.21 -43.63 11.51
C ARG A 709 -10.19 -43.63 12.64
N GLU A 710 -10.20 -44.67 13.46
CA GLU A 710 -9.21 -44.87 14.53
C GLU A 710 -7.80 -45.05 13.95
N PHE A 711 -7.67 -45.89 12.91
CA PHE A 711 -6.40 -46.07 12.20
C PHE A 711 -5.91 -44.77 11.54
N ASP A 712 -6.78 -44.04 10.83
CA ASP A 712 -6.45 -42.78 10.16
C ASP A 712 -5.94 -41.73 11.18
N ALA A 713 -6.46 -41.73 12.40
CA ALA A 713 -5.99 -40.88 13.48
C ALA A 713 -4.60 -41.32 13.98
N ALA A 714 -4.42 -42.61 14.25
CA ALA A 714 -3.17 -43.18 14.75
C ALA A 714 -2.02 -43.03 13.74
N ILE A 715 -2.24 -43.33 12.45
CA ILE A 715 -1.21 -43.19 11.41
C ILE A 715 -0.78 -41.73 11.25
N LYS A 716 -1.70 -40.78 11.42
CA LYS A 716 -1.36 -39.36 11.35
C LYS A 716 -0.46 -38.92 12.50
N GLU A 717 -0.63 -39.51 13.69
CA GLU A 717 0.24 -39.29 14.83
C GLU A 717 1.63 -39.92 14.58
N SER A 718 1.69 -41.21 14.24
CA SER A 718 2.96 -41.90 13.96
C SER A 718 3.75 -41.30 12.80
N LEU A 719 3.09 -40.70 11.80
CA LEU A 719 3.76 -40.00 10.69
C LEU A 719 4.49 -38.73 11.15
N ASN A 720 4.08 -38.09 12.25
CA ASN A 720 4.85 -36.97 12.81
C ASN A 720 6.19 -37.45 13.37
N ASP A 721 6.20 -38.63 13.99
CA ASP A 721 7.41 -39.25 14.56
C ASP A 721 8.35 -39.81 13.47
N CYS A 722 7.84 -39.98 12.25
CA CYS A 722 8.63 -40.37 11.08
C CYS A 722 9.52 -39.23 10.54
N PHE A 723 9.38 -38.00 11.06
CA PHE A 723 10.29 -36.90 10.75
C PHE A 723 11.51 -36.95 11.66
N THR A 724 12.67 -37.34 11.12
CA THR A 724 13.93 -37.35 11.86
C THR A 724 15.02 -36.60 11.11
N MET A 725 15.98 -36.06 11.86
CA MET A 725 17.17 -35.41 11.33
C MET A 725 18.38 -35.90 12.14
N LYS A 726 19.42 -36.34 11.44
CA LYS A 726 20.71 -36.68 12.07
C LYS A 726 21.87 -36.40 11.13
N PHE A 727 23.03 -36.10 11.70
CA PHE A 727 24.27 -36.00 10.93
C PHE A 727 25.02 -37.32 10.97
N VAL A 728 25.36 -37.87 9.80
CA VAL A 728 26.11 -39.12 9.64
C VAL A 728 27.51 -38.79 9.11
N PRO A 729 28.59 -39.34 9.71
CA PRO A 729 29.97 -39.17 9.23
C PRO A 729 30.14 -39.46 7.74
N ILE A 730 30.99 -38.68 7.06
CA ILE A 730 31.39 -38.89 5.66
C ILE A 730 32.90 -38.75 5.49
N ASN A 731 33.48 -39.55 4.60
CA ASN A 731 34.92 -39.57 4.33
C ASN A 731 35.35 -38.29 3.60
N LYS A 732 36.27 -37.52 4.23
CA LYS A 732 36.79 -36.26 3.70
C LYS A 732 37.52 -36.46 2.37
N THR A 733 38.39 -37.46 2.26
CA THR A 733 39.19 -37.72 1.06
C THR A 733 38.29 -38.05 -0.13
N THR A 734 37.25 -38.85 0.08
CA THR A 734 36.26 -39.16 -0.96
C THR A 734 35.47 -37.91 -1.38
N LEU A 735 35.07 -37.06 -0.43
CA LEU A 735 34.39 -35.79 -0.73
C LEU A 735 35.27 -34.85 -1.56
N GLU A 736 36.55 -34.70 -1.19
CA GLU A 736 37.52 -33.86 -1.90
C GLU A 736 37.83 -34.41 -3.30
N TYR A 737 37.91 -35.73 -3.46
CA TYR A 737 38.01 -36.37 -4.77
C TYR A 737 36.80 -36.01 -5.66
N GLY A 738 35.58 -36.14 -5.14
CA GLY A 738 34.39 -35.73 -5.87
C GLY A 738 34.38 -34.26 -6.29
N LEU A 739 34.95 -33.37 -5.48
CA LEU A 739 35.09 -31.95 -5.84
C LEU A 739 36.09 -31.74 -6.98
N ARG A 740 37.25 -32.41 -6.95
CA ARG A 740 38.25 -32.31 -8.02
C ARG A 740 37.76 -32.85 -9.35
N GLU A 741 37.06 -33.99 -9.32
CA GLU A 741 36.46 -34.61 -10.51
C GLU A 741 35.21 -33.89 -11.02
N GLY A 742 34.70 -32.89 -10.30
CA GLY A 742 33.52 -32.13 -10.71
C GLY A 742 32.20 -32.88 -10.53
N GLU A 743 32.17 -33.85 -9.63
CA GLU A 743 31.00 -34.66 -9.27
C GLU A 743 29.95 -33.84 -8.49
N LEU A 744 30.37 -32.76 -7.83
CA LEU A 744 29.52 -31.83 -7.10
C LEU A 744 30.13 -30.42 -6.99
N TYR A 745 29.28 -29.45 -6.70
CA TYR A 745 29.67 -28.12 -6.23
C TYR A 745 29.43 -28.01 -4.72
N LEU A 746 30.33 -27.34 -3.99
CA LEU A 746 30.20 -27.15 -2.54
C LEU A 746 30.26 -25.66 -2.19
N PHE A 747 29.25 -25.22 -1.44
CA PHE A 747 29.13 -23.83 -1.00
C PHE A 747 29.02 -23.75 0.53
N GLU A 748 29.86 -22.95 1.18
CA GLU A 748 29.68 -22.60 2.59
C GLU A 748 28.41 -21.73 2.74
N ILE A 749 27.49 -22.17 3.59
CA ILE A 749 26.28 -21.44 3.97
C ILE A 749 26.66 -20.46 5.07
N THR A 750 26.69 -19.16 4.75
CA THR A 750 27.30 -18.17 5.65
C THR A 750 26.51 -16.87 5.73
N ASN A 751 26.76 -16.13 6.82
CA ASN A 751 26.32 -14.76 7.02
C ASN A 751 27.32 -14.06 7.96
N LYS A 752 27.09 -12.78 8.28
CA LYS A 752 28.02 -12.01 9.12
C LYS A 752 28.30 -12.64 10.50
N ASP A 753 27.37 -13.41 11.05
CA ASP A 753 27.47 -14.00 12.40
C ASP A 753 28.35 -15.27 12.42
N PHE A 754 28.65 -15.86 11.26
CA PHE A 754 29.59 -16.99 11.11
C PHE A 754 31.03 -16.53 10.83
N SER A 755 31.27 -15.23 10.73
CA SER A 755 32.61 -14.67 10.54
C SER A 755 33.45 -14.81 11.81
N LYS A 756 34.72 -15.20 11.67
CA LYS A 756 35.71 -15.20 12.76
C LYS A 756 35.92 -13.81 13.38
N PHE A 757 35.62 -12.74 12.62
CA PHE A 757 35.73 -11.35 13.07
C PHE A 757 34.45 -10.82 13.77
N SER A 758 33.42 -11.66 13.92
CA SER A 758 32.18 -11.25 14.58
C SER A 758 32.39 -11.14 16.10
N LYS A 759 32.62 -9.92 16.59
CA LYS A 759 32.73 -9.62 18.03
C LYS A 759 31.37 -9.53 18.76
N SER A 760 30.25 -9.59 18.03
CA SER A 760 28.91 -9.43 18.61
C SER A 760 28.42 -10.72 19.27
N ILE A 761 28.20 -10.68 20.58
CA ILE A 761 27.57 -11.77 21.35
C ILE A 761 26.15 -12.05 20.82
N ARG A 762 25.40 -11.01 20.44
CA ARG A 762 24.02 -11.12 19.94
C ARG A 762 24.00 -11.40 18.43
N LYS A 763 23.44 -12.55 18.04
CA LYS A 763 23.32 -12.99 16.64
C LYS A 763 21.99 -12.54 16.00
N ASN A 764 21.86 -12.72 14.69
CA ASN A 764 20.60 -12.54 13.98
C ASN A 764 19.62 -13.67 14.34
N ILE A 765 18.32 -13.37 14.40
CA ILE A 765 17.28 -14.38 14.68
C ILE A 765 17.35 -15.55 13.68
N HIS A 766 17.67 -15.27 12.42
CA HIS A 766 17.83 -16.30 11.39
C HIS A 766 18.99 -17.25 11.68
N THR A 767 20.05 -16.76 12.31
CA THR A 767 21.18 -17.58 12.75
C THR A 767 20.80 -18.47 13.92
N TYR A 768 19.99 -17.96 14.88
CA TYR A 768 19.44 -18.78 15.96
C TYR A 768 18.56 -19.91 15.42
N TYR A 769 17.64 -19.63 14.49
CA TYR A 769 16.85 -20.69 13.85
C TYR A 769 17.72 -21.74 13.17
N TRP A 770 18.72 -21.32 12.40
CA TRP A 770 19.59 -22.26 11.67
C TRP A 770 20.43 -23.14 12.59
N LYS A 771 21.03 -22.56 13.65
CA LYS A 771 21.79 -23.35 14.63
C LYS A 771 20.89 -24.33 15.39
N ASN A 772 19.72 -23.89 15.84
CA ASN A 772 18.82 -24.72 16.63
C ASN A 772 18.02 -25.73 15.81
N LEU A 773 17.95 -25.56 14.48
CA LEU A 773 17.42 -26.59 13.58
C LEU A 773 18.26 -27.88 13.65
N PHE A 774 19.57 -27.73 13.89
CA PHE A 774 20.55 -28.82 13.92
C PHE A 774 21.14 -29.07 15.31
N ASP A 775 20.44 -28.62 16.35
CA ASP A 775 20.81 -28.85 17.75
C ASP A 775 20.26 -30.21 18.20
N GLU A 776 21.01 -30.92 19.05
CA GLU A 776 20.68 -32.28 19.50
C GLU A 776 19.30 -32.35 20.15
N ARG A 777 18.91 -31.33 20.92
CA ARG A 777 17.57 -31.24 21.54
C ARG A 777 16.45 -31.20 20.50
N ASN A 778 16.69 -30.59 19.34
CA ASN A 778 15.73 -30.57 18.24
C ASN A 778 15.74 -31.87 17.43
N PHE A 779 16.81 -32.67 17.48
CA PHE A 779 16.82 -34.02 16.88
C PHE A 779 16.01 -35.01 17.70
N GLU A 780 16.06 -34.92 19.03
CA GLU A 780 15.23 -35.74 19.93
C GLU A 780 13.74 -35.44 19.79
N LYS A 781 13.39 -34.14 19.77
CA LYS A 781 12.00 -33.69 19.63
C LYS A 781 11.89 -32.53 18.64
N PRO A 782 11.66 -32.81 17.35
CA PRO A 782 11.64 -31.78 16.31
C PRO A 782 10.54 -30.72 16.51
N LEU A 783 10.97 -29.51 16.87
CA LEU A 783 10.15 -28.30 16.84
C LEU A 783 10.47 -27.44 15.62
N LEU A 784 11.70 -27.52 15.11
CA LEU A 784 12.13 -26.90 13.86
C LEU A 784 12.34 -27.99 12.81
N ALA A 785 11.76 -27.82 11.62
CA ALA A 785 11.89 -28.75 10.52
C ALA A 785 12.39 -28.06 9.24
N LEU A 786 13.35 -28.68 8.56
CA LEU A 786 13.86 -28.22 7.27
C LEU A 786 12.85 -28.56 6.16
N ASN A 787 12.41 -27.56 5.40
CA ASN A 787 11.52 -27.78 4.26
C ASN A 787 12.32 -27.91 2.95
N GLY A 788 11.75 -28.65 2.00
CA GLY A 788 12.18 -28.62 0.60
C GLY A 788 11.79 -27.33 -0.13
N GLY A 789 12.14 -27.25 -1.41
CA GLY A 789 11.84 -26.10 -2.26
C GLY A 789 12.76 -24.91 -1.98
N ALA A 790 14.03 -25.17 -1.63
CA ALA A 790 15.02 -24.11 -1.50
C ALA A 790 15.43 -23.60 -2.89
N GLU A 791 15.94 -22.37 -2.96
CA GLU A 791 16.33 -21.73 -4.21
C GLU A 791 17.71 -21.10 -4.08
N VAL A 792 18.50 -21.23 -5.14
CA VAL A 792 19.82 -20.60 -5.26
C VAL A 792 19.72 -19.44 -6.24
N PHE A 793 20.41 -18.35 -5.94
CA PHE A 793 20.46 -17.18 -6.79
C PHE A 793 21.88 -16.68 -6.99
N PHE A 794 22.14 -16.10 -8.15
CA PHE A 794 23.37 -15.37 -8.45
C PHE A 794 23.08 -13.88 -8.64
N ARG A 795 23.97 -13.02 -8.16
CA ARG A 795 23.94 -11.59 -8.45
C ARG A 795 25.33 -11.11 -8.80
N ARG A 796 25.47 -10.54 -10.00
CA ARG A 796 26.71 -9.95 -10.49
C ARG A 796 27.17 -8.76 -9.63
N GLY A 797 28.47 -8.62 -9.48
CA GLY A 797 29.16 -7.51 -8.87
C GLY A 797 29.15 -6.27 -9.76
N GLN A 798 29.06 -5.11 -9.13
CA GLN A 798 28.91 -3.82 -9.78
C GLN A 798 29.87 -2.78 -9.19
N LYS A 799 31.12 -3.18 -8.88
CA LYS A 799 32.14 -2.32 -8.23
C LYS A 799 32.27 -0.94 -8.88
N GLY A 800 32.31 -0.88 -10.22
CA GLY A 800 32.42 0.38 -10.99
C GLY A 800 31.24 1.35 -10.83
N LYS A 801 30.10 0.90 -10.26
CA LYS A 801 28.92 1.74 -10.00
C LYS A 801 28.82 2.21 -8.54
N LEU A 802 29.78 1.84 -7.68
CA LEU A 802 29.72 2.10 -6.25
C LEU A 802 30.57 3.31 -5.86
N LEU A 803 29.98 4.19 -5.06
CA LEU A 803 30.66 5.36 -4.52
C LEU A 803 31.66 4.95 -3.42
N LYS A 804 32.81 5.61 -3.40
CA LYS A 804 33.73 5.60 -2.25
C LYS A 804 33.19 6.56 -1.19
N ARG A 805 33.40 6.25 0.09
CA ARG A 805 33.10 7.14 1.22
C ARG A 805 34.13 6.93 2.31
N GLN A 806 34.28 7.91 3.19
CA GLN A 806 35.05 7.71 4.42
C GLN A 806 34.20 7.00 5.48
N ASP A 807 34.81 6.08 6.22
CA ASP A 807 34.21 5.50 7.42
C ASP A 807 34.40 6.42 8.64
N ARG A 808 33.96 5.99 9.83
CA ARG A 808 34.11 6.77 11.08
C ARG A 808 35.56 7.01 11.50
N LYS A 809 36.53 6.36 10.85
CA LYS A 809 37.97 6.49 11.08
C LYS A 809 38.68 7.16 9.89
N ASN A 810 37.92 7.87 9.04
CA ASN A 810 38.39 8.51 7.82
C ASN A 810 39.06 7.57 6.80
N LYS A 811 38.88 6.25 6.93
CA LYS A 811 39.40 5.29 5.94
C LYS A 811 38.45 5.22 4.75
N GLU A 812 39.02 5.24 3.55
CA GLU A 812 38.25 5.08 2.33
C GLU A 812 37.64 3.67 2.27
N VAL A 813 36.31 3.61 2.24
CA VAL A 813 35.54 2.37 2.13
C VAL A 813 34.55 2.47 0.99
N LEU A 814 34.31 1.33 0.33
CA LEU A 814 33.32 1.28 -0.74
C LEU A 814 31.90 1.26 -0.14
N SER A 815 31.09 2.28 -0.48
CA SER A 815 29.69 2.34 -0.11
C SER A 815 28.94 1.16 -0.74
N ASN A 816 28.14 0.46 0.08
CA ASN A 816 27.46 -0.76 -0.31
C ASN A 816 28.39 -1.85 -0.89
N LYS A 817 29.62 -2.01 -0.35
CA LYS A 817 30.61 -3.05 -0.71
C LYS A 817 30.03 -4.42 -1.06
N ARG A 818 28.96 -4.84 -0.37
CA ARG A 818 28.27 -6.10 -0.66
C ARG A 818 27.79 -6.27 -2.10
N PHE A 819 27.67 -5.21 -2.91
CA PHE A 819 27.32 -5.26 -4.34
C PHE A 819 28.54 -5.12 -5.25
N ALA A 820 29.76 -5.00 -4.71
CA ALA A 820 30.96 -4.82 -5.53
C ALA A 820 31.33 -6.09 -6.29
N GLU A 821 31.11 -7.22 -5.64
CA GLU A 821 31.52 -8.56 -6.08
C GLU A 821 30.31 -9.42 -6.40
N ASP A 822 30.56 -10.43 -7.23
CA ASP A 822 29.63 -11.52 -7.51
C ASP A 822 29.27 -12.27 -6.22
N LYS A 823 27.98 -12.58 -6.04
CA LYS A 823 27.50 -13.30 -4.87
C LYS A 823 26.44 -14.32 -5.20
N TYR A 824 26.49 -15.43 -4.48
CA TYR A 824 25.50 -16.51 -4.50
C TYR A 824 24.65 -16.43 -3.23
N PHE A 825 23.38 -16.80 -3.33
CA PHE A 825 22.43 -16.73 -2.21
C PHE A 825 21.61 -18.00 -2.12
N LEU A 826 21.42 -18.49 -0.90
CA LEU A 826 20.47 -19.56 -0.58
C LEU A 826 19.22 -18.96 0.06
N HIS A 827 18.05 -19.29 -0.48
CA HIS A 827 16.77 -19.10 0.18
C HIS A 827 16.23 -20.47 0.57
N VAL A 828 16.08 -20.73 1.87
CA VAL A 828 15.64 -22.03 2.40
C VAL A 828 14.54 -21.85 3.41
N SER A 829 13.49 -22.65 3.32
CA SER A 829 12.33 -22.54 4.22
C SER A 829 12.43 -23.55 5.36
N ILE A 830 11.94 -23.15 6.54
CA ILE A 830 11.78 -24.00 7.71
C ILE A 830 10.34 -23.94 8.21
N THR A 831 9.91 -24.99 8.89
CA THR A 831 8.68 -25.01 9.69
C THR A 831 9.07 -24.86 11.16
N ILE A 832 8.43 -23.92 11.84
CA ILE A 832 8.56 -23.66 13.28
C ILE A 832 7.35 -24.29 13.98
N ASN A 833 7.57 -24.86 15.15
CA ASN A 833 6.62 -25.66 15.91
C ASN A 833 6.06 -26.81 15.07
N TYR A 834 6.97 -27.59 14.47
CA TYR A 834 6.62 -28.77 13.70
C TYR A 834 5.74 -29.75 14.51
N GLY A 835 4.82 -30.45 13.84
CA GLY A 835 3.80 -31.30 14.47
C GLY A 835 2.62 -30.53 15.08
N LYS A 836 2.72 -29.21 15.31
CA LYS A 836 1.59 -28.41 15.81
C LYS A 836 0.59 -28.05 14.70
N PRO A 837 -0.71 -27.90 15.04
CA PRO A 837 -1.72 -27.51 14.07
C PRO A 837 -1.39 -26.15 13.44
N LYS A 838 -1.87 -25.91 12.21
CA LYS A 838 -1.69 -24.62 11.52
C LYS A 838 -2.59 -23.52 12.09
N THR A 839 -3.72 -23.92 12.68
CA THR A 839 -4.75 -23.03 13.24
C THR A 839 -5.28 -23.62 14.55
N ILE A 840 -5.56 -22.77 15.52
CA ILE A 840 -6.21 -23.14 16.80
C ILE A 840 -7.29 -22.11 17.14
N LYS A 841 -8.18 -22.42 18.11
CA LYS A 841 -9.10 -21.45 18.73
C LYS A 841 -8.32 -20.46 19.63
N HIS A 842 -7.45 -19.68 19.01
CA HIS A 842 -6.44 -18.88 19.69
C HIS A 842 -7.03 -17.76 20.55
N LYS A 843 -8.18 -17.22 20.12
CA LYS A 843 -8.92 -16.17 20.83
C LYS A 843 -9.33 -16.66 22.23
N ASP A 844 -9.96 -17.82 22.31
CA ASP A 844 -10.48 -18.39 23.56
C ASP A 844 -9.34 -18.64 24.54
N LEU A 845 -8.26 -19.26 24.07
CA LEU A 845 -7.07 -19.52 24.87
C LEU A 845 -6.43 -18.23 25.43
N ILE A 846 -6.29 -17.20 24.60
CA ILE A 846 -5.73 -15.91 25.06
C ILE A 846 -6.66 -15.24 26.06
N ASN A 847 -7.96 -15.18 25.78
CA ASN A 847 -8.93 -14.54 26.67
C ASN A 847 -9.00 -15.25 28.02
N GLN A 848 -8.96 -16.58 28.03
CA GLN A 848 -8.87 -17.38 29.25
C GLN A 848 -7.56 -17.10 30.00
N THR A 849 -6.42 -17.10 29.31
CA THR A 849 -5.11 -16.80 29.91
C THR A 849 -5.08 -15.40 30.54
N ILE A 850 -5.64 -14.40 29.84
CA ILE A 850 -5.76 -13.04 30.33
C ILE A 850 -6.67 -12.99 31.57
N LYS A 851 -7.82 -13.67 31.54
CA LYS A 851 -8.76 -13.71 32.67
C LYS A 851 -8.16 -14.38 33.91
N GLU A 852 -7.48 -15.52 33.75
CA GLU A 852 -6.82 -16.25 34.84
C GLU A 852 -5.72 -15.42 35.53
N GLN A 853 -5.08 -14.49 34.81
CA GLN A 853 -3.96 -13.69 35.30
C GLN A 853 -4.25 -12.18 35.30
N ILE A 854 -5.53 -11.79 35.34
CA ILE A 854 -5.98 -10.41 35.08
C ILE A 854 -5.28 -9.36 35.96
N ASN A 855 -5.05 -9.69 37.24
CA ASN A 855 -4.40 -8.80 38.21
C ASN A 855 -2.92 -8.53 37.90
N LYS A 856 -2.28 -9.38 37.09
CA LYS A 856 -0.88 -9.23 36.66
C LYS A 856 -0.76 -8.53 35.30
N ILE A 857 -1.88 -8.19 34.65
CA ILE A 857 -1.86 -7.62 33.29
C ILE A 857 -1.93 -6.10 33.35
N ARG A 858 -1.18 -5.43 32.47
CA ARG A 858 -1.27 -3.98 32.23
C ARG A 858 -1.78 -3.69 30.82
N VAL A 859 -2.00 -2.42 30.48
CA VAL A 859 -2.44 -2.02 29.14
C VAL A 859 -1.48 -1.02 28.54
N ILE A 860 -1.04 -1.25 27.31
CA ILE A 860 -0.30 -0.29 26.50
C ILE A 860 -1.27 0.30 25.48
N GLY A 861 -1.60 1.58 25.60
CA GLY A 861 -2.26 2.33 24.55
C GLY A 861 -1.24 2.89 23.58
N ILE A 862 -1.49 2.76 22.27
CA ILE A 862 -0.62 3.31 21.23
C ILE A 862 -1.43 4.23 20.32
N ASP A 863 -1.08 5.50 20.33
CA ASP A 863 -1.64 6.52 19.46
C ASP A 863 -0.74 6.81 18.25
N ARG A 864 -1.35 7.40 17.22
CA ARG A 864 -0.88 7.49 15.84
C ARG A 864 -1.11 8.92 15.32
N GLY A 865 -0.10 9.78 15.46
CA GLY A 865 -0.17 11.20 15.09
C GLY A 865 0.70 11.60 13.89
N GLU A 866 0.42 12.77 13.31
CA GLU A 866 1.27 13.36 12.25
C GLU A 866 2.56 13.99 12.80
N LYS A 867 2.52 14.44 14.06
CA LYS A 867 3.65 14.98 14.84
C LYS A 867 4.46 13.85 15.46
N HIS A 868 3.80 12.97 16.22
CA HIS A 868 4.41 11.74 16.73
C HIS A 868 4.00 10.54 15.88
N LEU A 869 4.96 9.95 15.16
CA LEU A 869 4.74 8.79 14.29
C LEU A 869 4.02 7.66 15.03
N LEU A 870 4.43 7.41 16.27
CA LEU A 870 3.76 6.59 17.26
C LEU A 870 4.04 7.19 18.65
N TYR A 871 3.03 7.19 19.51
CA TYR A 871 3.15 7.55 20.92
C TYR A 871 2.56 6.42 21.75
N TYR A 872 3.18 6.05 22.87
CA TYR A 872 2.66 5.00 23.75
C TYR A 872 2.42 5.52 25.17
N SER A 873 1.47 4.90 25.85
CA SER A 873 1.22 5.07 27.28
C SER A 873 0.94 3.70 27.89
N VAL A 874 1.68 3.34 28.93
CA VAL A 874 1.50 2.11 29.72
C VAL A 874 0.75 2.48 30.98
N VAL A 875 -0.39 1.83 31.22
CA VAL A 875 -1.22 2.08 32.40
C VAL A 875 -1.36 0.83 33.27
N ASP A 876 -1.43 1.03 34.58
CA ASP A 876 -1.79 -0.01 35.53
C ASP A 876 -3.32 -0.28 35.55
N GLN A 877 -3.76 -1.23 36.39
CA GLN A 877 -5.19 -1.56 36.53
C GLN A 877 -6.04 -0.41 37.08
N GLY A 878 -5.43 0.53 37.83
CA GLY A 878 -6.10 1.72 38.35
C GLY A 878 -6.14 2.87 37.36
N GLY A 879 -5.57 2.71 36.17
CA GLY A 879 -5.50 3.76 35.15
C GLY A 879 -4.38 4.77 35.36
N ARG A 880 -3.40 4.51 36.24
CA ARG A 880 -2.24 5.40 36.41
C ARG A 880 -1.19 5.13 35.34
N ILE A 881 -0.56 6.18 34.81
CA ILE A 881 0.52 6.05 33.82
C ILE A 881 1.79 5.56 34.52
N ILE A 882 2.36 4.46 34.03
CA ILE A 882 3.63 3.88 34.48
C ILE A 882 4.79 4.40 33.61
N GLU A 883 4.61 4.41 32.29
CA GLU A 883 5.61 4.84 31.31
C GLU A 883 4.87 5.40 30.09
N GLN A 884 5.30 6.56 29.57
CA GLN A 884 4.79 7.12 28.33
C GLN A 884 5.96 7.66 27.49
N GLY A 885 5.75 7.79 26.17
CA GLY A 885 6.74 8.47 25.35
C GLY A 885 6.51 8.39 23.85
N SER A 886 7.18 9.30 23.14
CA SER A 886 7.23 9.29 21.69
C SER A 886 8.22 8.24 21.19
N LEU A 887 7.85 7.55 20.11
CA LEU A 887 8.77 6.69 19.37
C LEU A 887 9.41 7.40 18.18
N ASN A 888 9.31 8.73 18.05
CA ASN A 888 9.98 9.48 16.99
C ASN A 888 11.50 9.31 17.04
N GLU A 889 12.06 9.39 18.23
CA GLU A 889 13.47 9.16 18.49
C GLU A 889 13.68 7.79 19.13
N ILE A 890 14.51 6.96 18.51
CA ILE A 890 14.88 5.66 19.06
C ILE A 890 16.39 5.48 18.90
N ASN A 891 17.09 5.18 19.99
CA ASN A 891 18.54 5.00 20.04
C ASN A 891 19.33 6.22 19.50
N GLY A 892 18.93 7.44 19.88
CA GLY A 892 19.60 8.69 19.45
C GLY A 892 19.37 9.07 17.98
N VAL A 893 18.34 8.49 17.35
CA VAL A 893 17.99 8.77 15.95
C VAL A 893 16.55 9.25 15.86
N ASP A 894 16.38 10.53 15.53
CA ASP A 894 15.08 11.09 15.17
C ASP A 894 14.66 10.62 13.77
N TYR A 895 13.71 9.70 13.73
CA TYR A 895 13.14 9.15 12.51
C TYR A 895 12.10 10.06 11.87
N ASN A 896 11.43 10.93 12.64
CA ASN A 896 10.44 11.87 12.11
C ASN A 896 11.16 12.92 11.25
N THR A 897 12.21 13.55 11.77
CA THR A 897 13.04 14.52 11.04
C THR A 897 13.68 13.90 9.81
N LYS A 898 14.30 12.71 9.94
CA LYS A 898 14.89 12.00 8.78
C LYS A 898 13.85 11.57 7.74
N LEU A 899 12.62 11.26 8.14
CA LEU A 899 11.53 11.00 7.18
C LEU A 899 11.14 12.27 6.43
N GLN A 900 11.06 13.42 7.11
CA GLN A 900 10.76 14.71 6.50
C GLN A 900 11.87 15.13 5.51
N GLU A 901 13.14 15.05 5.91
CA GLU A 901 14.28 15.31 5.01
C GLU A 901 14.23 14.43 3.76
N LYS A 902 13.93 13.14 3.91
CA LYS A 902 13.81 12.22 2.77
C LYS A 902 12.63 12.56 1.88
N GLN A 903 11.51 13.02 2.43
CA GLN A 903 10.35 13.47 1.65
C GLN A 903 10.70 14.73 0.85
N ASN A 904 11.35 15.71 1.48
CA ASN A 904 11.81 16.92 0.80
C ASN A 904 12.80 16.58 -0.32
N LYS A 905 13.81 15.73 -0.05
CA LYS A 905 14.73 15.23 -1.08
C LYS A 905 14.01 14.49 -2.22
N ARG A 906 12.96 13.73 -1.93
CA ARG A 906 12.14 13.04 -2.95
C ARG A 906 11.29 14.02 -3.76
N LYS A 907 10.72 15.05 -3.14
CA LYS A 907 9.98 16.12 -3.82
C LYS A 907 10.91 16.86 -4.77
N GLN A 908 12.12 17.22 -4.31
CA GLN A 908 13.13 17.84 -5.15
C GLN A 908 13.61 16.92 -6.27
N ALA A 909 13.85 15.63 -6.00
CA ALA A 909 14.20 14.67 -7.05
C ALA A 909 13.11 14.51 -8.12
N ARG A 910 11.82 14.55 -7.74
CA ARG A 910 10.69 14.56 -8.69
C ARG A 910 10.72 15.81 -9.58
N LEU A 911 10.92 16.98 -8.98
CA LEU A 911 10.98 18.26 -9.70
C LEU A 911 12.20 18.32 -10.63
N ASN A 912 13.33 17.73 -10.25
CA ASN A 912 14.59 17.80 -11.01
C ASN A 912 14.81 16.59 -11.96
N TRP A 913 13.79 15.76 -12.19
CA TRP A 913 13.87 14.55 -13.02
C TRP A 913 14.95 13.53 -12.59
N GLU A 914 15.27 13.51 -11.30
CA GLU A 914 16.25 12.60 -10.72
C GLU A 914 15.61 11.28 -10.27
N ALA A 915 16.45 10.25 -10.09
CA ALA A 915 16.01 8.96 -9.57
C ALA A 915 15.48 9.10 -8.13
N ILE A 916 14.20 8.81 -7.94
CA ILE A 916 13.57 8.92 -6.62
C ILE A 916 14.05 7.79 -5.69
N GLY A 917 14.74 8.17 -4.61
CA GLY A 917 15.24 7.26 -3.58
C GLY A 917 14.15 6.46 -2.86
N ASN A 918 14.47 5.25 -2.40
CA ASN A 918 13.50 4.37 -1.74
C ASN A 918 13.24 4.76 -0.26
N ILE A 919 12.06 5.32 0.03
CA ILE A 919 11.61 5.63 1.40
C ILE A 919 11.07 4.40 2.16
N LYS A 920 10.62 3.37 1.44
CA LYS A 920 10.02 2.16 2.03
C LYS A 920 10.97 1.46 2.99
N ASN A 921 12.23 1.28 2.60
CA ASN A 921 13.23 0.59 3.43
C ASN A 921 13.56 1.38 4.70
N PHE A 922 13.49 2.72 4.64
CA PHE A 922 13.72 3.56 5.81
C PHE A 922 12.55 3.44 6.81
N LYS A 923 11.31 3.46 6.31
CA LYS A 923 10.11 3.19 7.13
C LYS A 923 10.14 1.80 7.75
N GLU A 924 10.56 0.78 7.02
CA GLU A 924 10.71 -0.58 7.55
C GLU A 924 11.80 -0.64 8.63
N GLY A 925 12.88 0.13 8.47
CA GLY A 925 13.91 0.32 9.50
C GLY A 925 13.36 0.94 10.78
N TYR A 926 12.65 2.06 10.67
CA TYR A 926 11.94 2.69 11.79
C TYR A 926 10.99 1.72 12.50
N LEU A 927 10.10 1.08 11.73
CA LEU A 927 9.10 0.14 12.27
C LEU A 927 9.77 -1.01 13.03
N SER A 928 10.90 -1.50 12.56
CA SER A 928 11.63 -2.56 13.27
C SER A 928 12.12 -2.13 14.66
N GLN A 929 12.52 -0.86 14.82
CA GLN A 929 12.94 -0.30 16.10
C GLN A 929 11.73 -0.01 17.00
N ALA A 930 10.67 0.58 16.45
CA ALA A 930 9.45 0.85 17.21
C ALA A 930 8.80 -0.45 17.74
N ILE A 931 8.70 -1.48 16.90
CA ILE A 931 8.20 -2.81 17.30
C ILE A 931 9.09 -3.42 18.38
N HIS A 932 10.41 -3.20 18.31
CA HIS A 932 11.33 -3.67 19.33
C HIS A 932 11.01 -3.08 20.71
N LYS A 933 10.92 -1.76 20.80
CA LYS A 933 10.57 -1.06 22.03
C LYS A 933 9.19 -1.51 22.55
N ILE A 934 8.22 -1.67 21.65
CA ILE A 934 6.86 -2.09 22.06
C ILE A 934 6.83 -3.52 22.60
N TYR A 935 7.48 -4.51 21.96
CA TYR A 935 7.45 -5.86 22.53
C TYR A 935 8.25 -5.95 23.83
N GLU A 936 9.28 -5.11 24.03
CA GLU A 936 9.97 -5.02 25.32
C GLU A 936 9.03 -4.52 26.41
N LEU A 937 8.20 -3.50 26.12
CA LEU A 937 7.17 -3.02 27.04
C LEU A 937 6.12 -4.11 27.34
N ILE A 938 5.67 -4.84 26.32
CA ILE A 938 4.72 -5.97 26.48
C ILE A 938 5.26 -7.00 27.47
N ILE A 939 6.51 -7.42 27.31
CA ILE A 939 7.13 -8.45 28.16
C ILE A 939 7.47 -7.89 29.54
N ARG A 940 7.99 -6.65 29.64
CA ARG A 940 8.36 -6.01 30.91
C ARG A 940 7.16 -5.81 31.82
N TYR A 941 6.05 -5.34 31.26
CA TYR A 941 4.85 -4.98 32.03
C TYR A 941 3.74 -6.02 31.92
N ASN A 942 3.97 -7.18 31.29
CA ASN A 942 2.93 -8.18 31.06
C ASN A 942 1.64 -7.58 30.46
N ALA A 943 1.80 -6.80 29.39
CA ALA A 943 0.73 -5.92 28.93
C ALA A 943 0.02 -6.41 27.67
N ILE A 944 -1.29 -6.14 27.61
CA ILE A 944 -2.05 -6.17 26.35
C ILE A 944 -1.87 -4.85 25.61
N VAL A 945 -2.13 -4.83 24.29
CA VAL A 945 -1.98 -3.65 23.45
C VAL A 945 -3.34 -3.15 23.00
N ALA A 946 -3.68 -1.90 23.30
CA ALA A 946 -4.86 -1.21 22.81
C ALA A 946 -4.50 -0.27 21.65
N LEU A 947 -5.28 -0.33 20.58
CA LEU A 947 -5.11 0.46 19.35
C LEU A 947 -6.47 1.01 18.91
N GLU A 948 -6.54 2.13 18.20
CA GLU A 948 -7.85 2.58 17.72
C GLU A 948 -8.30 1.82 16.46
N ASN A 949 -9.59 1.52 16.40
CA ASN A 949 -10.28 0.95 15.26
C ASN A 949 -10.60 2.06 14.23
N LEU A 950 -9.69 2.26 13.26
CA LEU A 950 -9.87 3.22 12.18
C LEU A 950 -10.44 2.56 10.92
N ASN A 951 -11.45 3.18 10.32
CA ASN A 951 -12.05 2.69 9.08
C ASN A 951 -11.02 2.66 7.92
N SER A 952 -11.16 1.67 7.03
CA SER A 952 -10.21 1.39 5.94
C SER A 952 -10.09 2.57 4.96
N GLU A 953 -11.18 3.28 4.68
CA GLU A 953 -11.18 4.50 3.86
C GLU A 953 -10.45 5.66 4.54
N PHE A 954 -10.56 5.80 5.86
CA PHE A 954 -9.82 6.81 6.62
C PHE A 954 -8.31 6.52 6.59
N LYS A 955 -7.92 5.24 6.76
CA LYS A 955 -6.54 4.77 6.56
C LYS A 955 -6.05 5.09 5.13
N ALA A 956 -6.88 4.87 4.11
CA ALA A 956 -6.56 5.13 2.70
C ALA A 956 -6.45 6.63 2.35
N LYS A 957 -7.35 7.49 2.85
CA LYS A 957 -7.30 8.95 2.66
C LYS A 957 -6.02 9.55 3.27
N ARG A 958 -5.60 9.10 4.47
CA ARG A 958 -4.31 9.47 5.07
C ARG A 958 -3.09 8.90 4.30
N LEU A 959 -3.19 7.67 3.78
CA LEU A 959 -2.17 7.06 2.92
C LEU A 959 -1.93 7.84 1.61
N ALA A 960 -2.99 8.42 1.03
CA ALA A 960 -2.92 9.19 -0.22
C ALA A 960 -2.33 10.60 -0.03
N LYS A 961 -2.59 11.26 1.11
CA LYS A 961 -2.16 12.64 1.36
C LYS A 961 -0.79 12.77 2.03
N VAL A 962 -0.34 11.78 2.81
CA VAL A 962 0.85 11.92 3.67
C VAL A 962 1.85 10.77 3.46
N GLU A 963 3.01 11.07 2.85
CA GLU A 963 4.12 10.12 2.67
C GLU A 963 4.71 9.62 4.02
N LYS A 964 4.23 10.09 5.20
CA LYS A 964 4.58 9.57 6.55
C LYS A 964 3.78 8.33 6.98
N SER A 965 2.69 7.97 6.30
CA SER A 965 1.83 6.87 6.75
C SER A 965 2.60 5.53 6.89
N ILE A 966 2.73 5.08 8.14
CA ILE A 966 3.33 3.81 8.59
C ILE A 966 2.29 2.91 9.28
N TYR A 967 1.08 3.42 9.51
CA TYR A 967 0.08 2.86 10.43
C TYR A 967 -0.36 1.44 10.10
N LYS A 968 -0.83 1.21 8.88
CA LYS A 968 -1.24 -0.13 8.42
C LYS A 968 -0.09 -1.13 8.44
N LYS A 969 1.14 -0.65 8.21
CA LYS A 969 2.34 -1.51 8.26
C LYS A 969 2.78 -1.81 9.68
N PHE A 970 2.54 -0.89 10.62
CA PHE A 970 2.86 -1.05 12.04
C PHE A 970 2.03 -2.19 12.66
N GLU A 971 0.69 -2.12 12.56
CA GLU A 971 -0.22 -3.14 13.12
C GLU A 971 0.14 -4.56 12.64
N LEU A 972 0.29 -4.72 11.32
CA LEU A 972 0.64 -5.99 10.71
C LEU A 972 2.04 -6.48 11.10
N ALA A 973 3.01 -5.57 11.21
CA ALA A 973 4.38 -5.93 11.56
C ALA A 973 4.52 -6.29 13.05
N LEU A 974 3.78 -5.62 13.94
CA LEU A 974 3.68 -5.98 15.35
C LEU A 974 3.04 -7.36 15.50
N ALA A 975 1.87 -7.58 14.90
CA ALA A 975 1.22 -8.90 14.91
C ALA A 975 2.15 -10.00 14.38
N ARG A 976 2.81 -9.80 13.23
CA ARG A 976 3.77 -10.78 12.70
C ARG A 976 4.97 -11.05 13.60
N LYS A 977 5.41 -10.06 14.38
CA LYS A 977 6.47 -10.24 15.38
C LYS A 977 5.97 -11.03 16.59
N LEU A 978 4.72 -10.79 17.02
CA LEU A 978 4.07 -11.49 18.13
C LEU A 978 3.60 -12.91 17.79
N ASN A 979 3.46 -13.24 16.49
CA ASN A 979 3.20 -14.61 16.04
C ASN A 979 4.30 -15.60 16.48
N HIS A 980 5.53 -15.12 16.62
CA HIS A 980 6.69 -15.87 17.09
C HIS A 980 7.77 -14.92 17.63
N LEU A 981 7.66 -14.59 18.91
CA LEU A 981 8.52 -13.61 19.59
C LEU A 981 9.65 -14.32 20.35
N ILE A 982 10.86 -14.21 19.77
CA ILE A 982 12.12 -14.66 20.39
C ILE A 982 12.82 -13.49 21.08
N LEU A 983 13.25 -13.72 22.31
CA LEU A 983 14.14 -12.89 23.11
C LEU A 983 15.58 -13.41 22.96
N LYS A 984 16.48 -12.57 22.44
CA LYS A 984 17.83 -13.01 22.01
C LYS A 984 18.80 -13.30 23.16
N ASP A 985 18.45 -12.85 24.35
CA ASP A 985 19.15 -12.98 25.61
C ASP A 985 18.79 -14.26 26.38
N LYS A 986 17.78 -15.02 25.92
CA LYS A 986 17.33 -16.27 26.55
C LYS A 986 17.97 -17.50 25.91
N ASN A 987 18.16 -18.55 26.71
CA ASN A 987 18.60 -19.85 26.17
C ASN A 987 17.50 -20.45 25.27
N PRO A 988 17.83 -21.40 24.38
CA PRO A 988 16.87 -21.92 23.42
C PRO A 988 15.57 -22.48 24.00
N THR A 989 15.64 -23.17 25.13
CA THR A 989 14.51 -23.88 25.78
C THR A 989 13.76 -23.02 26.82
N ASP A 990 14.39 -21.94 27.30
CA ASP A 990 13.77 -21.03 28.27
C ASP A 990 12.56 -20.32 27.65
N LEU A 991 11.65 -19.85 28.48
CA LEU A 991 10.50 -19.05 28.02
C LEU A 991 10.99 -17.81 27.24
N GLY A 992 10.55 -17.69 25.98
CA GLY A 992 11.01 -16.66 25.05
C GLY A 992 12.25 -17.04 24.24
N GLY A 993 12.85 -18.20 24.48
CA GLY A 993 13.91 -18.80 23.67
C GLY A 993 13.44 -19.24 22.28
N VAL A 994 14.36 -19.68 21.42
CA VAL A 994 14.02 -20.06 20.02
C VAL A 994 13.19 -21.32 19.88
N LEU A 995 13.26 -22.26 20.84
CA LEU A 995 12.47 -23.50 20.90
C LEU A 995 11.24 -23.37 21.83
N ASN A 996 11.10 -22.25 22.53
CA ASN A 996 9.99 -21.99 23.45
C ASN A 996 9.57 -20.51 23.37
N ALA A 997 9.40 -20.03 22.15
CA ALA A 997 9.12 -18.62 21.88
C ALA A 997 7.65 -18.29 22.14
N TYR A 998 7.38 -17.03 22.50
CA TYR A 998 6.01 -16.56 22.69
C TYR A 998 5.22 -16.52 21.37
N GLN A 999 3.95 -16.90 21.42
CA GLN A 999 2.96 -16.79 20.35
C GLN A 999 1.73 -16.04 20.90
N LEU A 1000 1.81 -14.70 20.91
CA LEU A 1000 0.82 -13.82 21.55
C LEU A 1000 -0.28 -13.34 20.60
N THR A 1001 -0.20 -13.71 19.33
CA THR A 1001 -1.19 -13.38 18.29
C THR A 1001 -1.39 -14.56 17.35
N PRO A 1002 -2.58 -14.74 16.76
CA PRO A 1002 -2.78 -15.76 15.73
C PRO A 1002 -1.93 -15.51 14.47
N ALA A 1003 -1.60 -16.58 13.75
CA ALA A 1003 -0.90 -16.48 12.47
C ALA A 1003 -1.65 -15.57 11.48
N VAL A 1004 -0.94 -14.61 10.87
CA VAL A 1004 -1.50 -13.73 9.84
C VAL A 1004 -1.01 -14.21 8.47
N ALA A 1005 -1.74 -15.14 7.85
CA ALA A 1005 -1.45 -15.61 6.50
C ALA A 1005 -1.75 -14.52 5.44
N GLN A 1006 -1.19 -14.65 4.24
CA GLN A 1006 -1.36 -13.65 3.17
C GLN A 1006 -2.82 -13.48 2.73
N GLY A 1007 -3.64 -14.55 2.81
CA GLY A 1007 -5.08 -14.50 2.56
C GLY A 1007 -5.90 -13.87 3.70
N ASP A 1008 -5.35 -13.87 4.93
CA ASP A 1008 -6.07 -13.46 6.15
C ASP A 1008 -5.85 -12.01 6.53
N VAL A 1009 -5.08 -11.25 5.75
CA VAL A 1009 -4.81 -9.84 6.05
C VAL A 1009 -6.11 -9.03 6.13
N LYS A 1010 -7.11 -9.32 5.28
CA LYS A 1010 -8.43 -8.69 5.36
C LYS A 1010 -9.20 -9.06 6.64
N LYS A 1011 -9.04 -10.30 7.13
CA LYS A 1011 -9.65 -10.77 8.38
C LYS A 1011 -9.02 -10.07 9.57
N PHE A 1012 -7.69 -9.98 9.60
CA PHE A 1012 -6.93 -9.21 10.58
C PHE A 1012 -7.35 -7.74 10.61
N GLU A 1013 -7.49 -7.10 9.46
CA GLU A 1013 -7.84 -5.67 9.35
C GLU A 1013 -9.25 -5.33 9.88
N LYS A 1014 -10.16 -6.30 9.92
CA LYS A 1014 -11.54 -6.14 10.41
C LYS A 1014 -11.72 -6.63 11.85
N ALA A 1015 -10.72 -7.25 12.44
CA ALA A 1015 -10.85 -7.88 13.75
C ALA A 1015 -10.82 -6.82 14.87
N ASN A 1016 -11.76 -6.91 15.82
CA ASN A 1016 -11.75 -6.09 17.03
C ASN A 1016 -10.74 -6.60 18.08
N GLN A 1017 -10.24 -7.82 17.91
CA GLN A 1017 -9.16 -8.42 18.70
C GLN A 1017 -8.30 -9.30 17.80
N TRP A 1018 -6.98 -9.22 17.96
CA TRP A 1018 -6.02 -10.15 17.37
C TRP A 1018 -4.99 -10.58 18.40
N GLY A 1019 -5.31 -11.65 19.13
CA GLY A 1019 -4.53 -12.10 20.30
C GLY A 1019 -4.52 -11.05 21.41
N ILE A 1020 -3.34 -10.65 21.89
CA ILE A 1020 -3.22 -9.59 22.91
C ILE A 1020 -3.44 -8.16 22.39
N MET A 1021 -3.72 -8.00 21.09
CA MET A 1021 -4.01 -6.70 20.48
C MET A 1021 -5.53 -6.47 20.43
N PHE A 1022 -6.00 -5.39 21.03
CA PHE A 1022 -7.41 -4.99 21.09
C PHE A 1022 -7.63 -3.67 20.35
N TYR A 1023 -8.72 -3.58 19.60
CA TYR A 1023 -9.07 -2.39 18.83
C TYR A 1023 -10.26 -1.67 19.45
N VAL A 1024 -10.04 -0.44 19.94
CA VAL A 1024 -11.01 0.40 20.64
C VAL A 1024 -11.53 1.52 19.76
N ARG A 1025 -12.71 2.06 20.06
CA ARG A 1025 -13.29 3.20 19.33
C ARG A 1025 -12.44 4.47 19.52
N ALA A 1026 -12.10 5.15 18.43
CA ALA A 1026 -11.25 6.35 18.41
C ALA A 1026 -11.91 7.62 18.99
N ASN A 1027 -13.23 7.61 19.21
CA ASN A 1027 -13.95 8.80 19.68
C ASN A 1027 -13.39 9.29 21.03
N TYR A 1028 -13.16 10.60 21.13
CA TYR A 1028 -12.74 11.28 22.36
C TYR A 1028 -11.42 10.77 22.98
N THR A 1029 -10.57 10.05 22.25
CA THR A 1029 -9.26 9.62 22.76
C THR A 1029 -8.33 10.82 22.95
N SER A 1030 -8.23 11.73 21.99
CA SER A 1030 -7.35 12.90 22.12
C SER A 1030 -7.98 14.11 22.83
N THR A 1031 -9.30 14.10 23.04
CA THR A 1031 -10.08 15.25 23.51
C THR A 1031 -10.96 14.89 24.71
N THR A 1032 -10.39 14.15 25.65
CA THR A 1032 -10.95 13.93 27.00
C THR A 1032 -9.96 14.51 28.01
N ASP A 1033 -10.45 15.28 28.96
CA ASP A 1033 -9.69 15.74 30.12
C ASP A 1033 -9.27 14.53 30.96
N PRO A 1034 -7.96 14.28 31.15
CA PRO A 1034 -7.49 13.14 31.93
C PRO A 1034 -7.78 13.29 33.43
N LEU A 1035 -7.98 14.51 33.96
CA LEU A 1035 -8.27 14.77 35.38
C LEU A 1035 -9.73 14.65 35.76
N THR A 1036 -10.64 15.21 34.95
CA THR A 1036 -12.08 15.24 35.29
C THR A 1036 -12.91 14.24 34.48
N GLY A 1037 -12.34 13.73 33.38
CA GLY A 1037 -13.09 12.93 32.40
C GLY A 1037 -13.95 13.77 31.47
N TRP A 1038 -13.91 15.10 31.56
CA TRP A 1038 -14.70 15.99 30.71
C TRP A 1038 -14.34 15.88 29.23
N ARG A 1039 -15.36 15.94 28.37
CA ARG A 1039 -15.22 16.07 26.92
C ARG A 1039 -16.27 17.05 26.39
N LYS A 1040 -16.15 17.46 25.14
CA LYS A 1040 -17.18 18.26 24.46
C LYS A 1040 -18.50 17.46 24.37
N HIS A 1041 -19.58 18.02 24.91
CA HIS A 1041 -20.94 17.45 24.88
C HIS A 1041 -21.90 18.26 24.01
N LYS A 1042 -21.90 19.59 24.17
CA LYS A 1042 -22.76 20.53 23.45
C LYS A 1042 -21.99 21.28 22.35
N TYR A 1043 -22.62 21.53 21.21
CA TYR A 1043 -22.07 22.27 20.06
C TYR A 1043 -23.13 23.19 19.47
N ILE A 1044 -22.74 24.40 19.08
CA ILE A 1044 -23.54 25.35 18.32
C ILE A 1044 -22.59 26.09 17.37
N SER A 1045 -22.94 26.27 16.10
CA SER A 1045 -22.10 26.92 15.09
C SER A 1045 -22.34 28.42 15.03
N TYR A 1046 -21.30 29.22 14.74
CA TYR A 1046 -21.47 30.65 14.47
C TYR A 1046 -22.26 30.92 13.17
N SER A 1047 -22.48 29.91 12.34
CA SER A 1047 -23.32 29.99 11.15
C SER A 1047 -24.80 29.70 11.42
N ASP A 1048 -25.15 29.11 12.58
CA ASP A 1048 -26.52 28.68 12.89
C ASP A 1048 -27.44 29.89 13.13
N PRO A 1049 -28.74 29.84 12.83
CA PRO A 1049 -29.67 30.95 13.05
C PRO A 1049 -29.54 31.56 14.46
N ILE A 1050 -29.69 32.88 14.57
CA ILE A 1050 -29.51 33.58 15.85
C ILE A 1050 -30.47 33.04 16.92
N GLU A 1051 -31.69 32.67 16.54
CA GLU A 1051 -32.68 32.11 17.47
C GLU A 1051 -32.25 30.75 18.06
N GLU A 1052 -31.61 29.87 17.27
CA GLU A 1052 -31.05 28.61 17.78
C GLU A 1052 -29.88 28.87 18.76
N ILE A 1053 -29.08 29.91 18.50
CA ILE A 1053 -28.00 30.31 19.42
C ILE A 1053 -28.59 30.86 20.74
N LYS A 1054 -29.66 31.65 20.68
CA LYS A 1054 -30.36 32.15 21.87
C LYS A 1054 -30.92 30.99 22.70
N GLU A 1055 -31.61 30.04 22.07
CA GLU A 1055 -32.14 28.84 22.72
C GLU A 1055 -31.02 28.02 23.39
N PHE A 1056 -29.86 27.92 22.74
CA PHE A 1056 -28.70 27.22 23.31
C PHE A 1056 -28.20 27.85 24.63
N PHE A 1057 -28.34 29.17 24.79
CA PHE A 1057 -27.96 29.95 25.97
C PHE A 1057 -29.18 30.42 26.78
N ASP A 1058 -30.30 29.73 26.68
CA ASP A 1058 -31.52 30.06 27.41
C ASP A 1058 -31.30 29.97 28.95
N PRO A 1059 -31.72 30.99 29.73
CA PRO A 1059 -31.63 30.98 31.19
C PRO A 1059 -32.37 29.82 31.90
N ASP A 1060 -33.40 29.24 31.28
CA ASP A 1060 -34.32 28.27 31.89
C ASP A 1060 -34.01 26.82 31.46
N GLY A 1061 -32.98 26.59 30.62
CA GLY A 1061 -32.59 25.23 30.21
C GLY A 1061 -31.31 25.09 29.37
N GLY A 1062 -30.67 26.21 29.01
CA GLY A 1062 -29.50 26.28 28.14
C GLY A 1062 -28.16 26.11 28.87
N VAL A 1063 -27.13 26.77 28.33
CA VAL A 1063 -25.84 26.94 29.02
C VAL A 1063 -25.88 28.24 29.82
N LEU A 1064 -25.80 28.13 31.14
CA LEU A 1064 -25.82 29.28 32.04
C LEU A 1064 -24.44 29.89 32.17
N ILE A 1065 -24.36 31.21 32.14
CA ILE A 1065 -23.13 32.00 32.19
C ILE A 1065 -23.19 32.84 33.46
N ASN A 1066 -22.22 32.62 34.32
CA ASN A 1066 -22.08 33.28 35.61
C ASN A 1066 -20.65 33.80 35.77
N TYR A 1067 -20.43 34.72 36.70
CA TYR A 1067 -19.08 35.08 37.15
C TYR A 1067 -18.75 34.33 38.44
N ASP A 1068 -17.56 33.75 38.55
CA ASP A 1068 -17.06 33.06 39.73
C ASP A 1068 -16.09 34.00 40.45
N ASP A 1069 -16.54 34.60 41.55
CA ASP A 1069 -15.76 35.61 42.29
C ASP A 1069 -14.50 35.01 42.93
N ASP A 1070 -14.56 33.77 43.41
CA ASP A 1070 -13.43 33.07 44.02
C ASP A 1070 -12.27 32.90 43.02
N ARG A 1071 -12.59 32.49 41.80
CA ARG A 1071 -11.61 32.24 40.72
C ARG A 1071 -11.42 33.43 39.79
N LYS A 1072 -12.19 34.50 39.99
CA LYS A 1072 -12.21 35.74 39.19
C LYS A 1072 -12.31 35.46 37.69
N CYS A 1073 -13.29 34.64 37.28
CA CYS A 1073 -13.46 34.26 35.88
C CYS A 1073 -14.90 33.91 35.51
N PHE A 1074 -15.20 33.86 34.21
CA PHE A 1074 -16.52 33.43 33.73
C PHE A 1074 -16.67 31.91 33.82
N ARG A 1075 -17.82 31.48 34.35
CA ARG A 1075 -18.23 30.09 34.54
C ARG A 1075 -19.43 29.77 33.68
N PHE A 1076 -19.38 28.61 33.03
CA PHE A 1076 -20.42 28.09 32.14
C PHE A 1076 -20.96 26.79 32.72
N ASP A 1077 -22.21 26.83 33.18
CA ASP A 1077 -22.89 25.73 33.85
C ASP A 1077 -23.92 25.07 32.90
N TYR A 1078 -23.92 23.74 32.80
CA TYR A 1078 -24.94 23.03 32.04
C TYR A 1078 -25.13 21.59 32.52
N VAL A 1079 -26.30 21.03 32.24
CA VAL A 1079 -26.62 19.61 32.47
C VAL A 1079 -26.44 18.81 31.18
N TYR A 1080 -25.82 17.64 31.28
CA TYR A 1080 -25.75 16.66 30.20
C TYR A 1080 -25.86 15.25 30.77
N GLU A 1081 -26.84 14.46 30.29
CA GLU A 1081 -27.12 13.10 30.75
C GLU A 1081 -27.17 12.97 32.29
N GLY A 1082 -27.81 13.92 32.96
CA GLY A 1082 -27.98 13.95 34.43
C GLY A 1082 -26.76 14.43 35.21
N ARG A 1083 -25.70 14.91 34.54
CA ARG A 1083 -24.49 15.45 35.19
C ARG A 1083 -24.38 16.96 35.01
N ASN A 1084 -24.00 17.64 36.08
CA ASN A 1084 -23.73 19.07 36.09
C ASN A 1084 -22.26 19.32 35.75
N TRP A 1085 -22.02 20.08 34.68
CA TRP A 1085 -20.69 20.49 34.27
C TRP A 1085 -20.49 21.99 34.48
N LYS A 1086 -19.32 22.34 35.01
CA LYS A 1086 -18.88 23.72 35.20
C LYS A 1086 -17.59 23.93 34.43
N LEU A 1087 -17.61 24.82 33.44
CA LEU A 1087 -16.44 25.19 32.64
C LEU A 1087 -16.03 26.61 32.94
N TYR A 1088 -14.74 26.88 32.97
CA TYR A 1088 -14.20 28.17 33.39
C TYR A 1088 -13.33 28.78 32.30
N ALA A 1089 -13.53 30.06 32.01
CA ALA A 1089 -12.65 30.86 31.17
C ALA A 1089 -11.70 31.67 32.05
N PHE A 1090 -10.71 30.99 32.63
CA PHE A 1090 -9.75 31.56 33.57
C PHE A 1090 -8.59 32.28 32.88
N LYS A 1091 -7.92 33.17 33.61
CA LYS A 1091 -6.80 33.97 33.11
C LYS A 1091 -5.65 33.09 32.59
N GLY A 1092 -5.17 33.34 31.37
CA GLY A 1092 -4.13 32.52 30.73
C GLY A 1092 -4.67 31.31 29.95
N MET A 1093 -6.00 31.22 29.77
CA MET A 1093 -6.63 30.21 28.93
C MET A 1093 -6.48 30.57 27.43
N LYS A 1094 -5.39 30.10 26.83
CA LYS A 1094 -5.06 30.38 25.43
C LYS A 1094 -5.71 29.40 24.46
N ARG A 1095 -6.15 29.89 23.30
CA ARG A 1095 -6.68 29.09 22.19
C ARG A 1095 -6.07 29.52 20.87
N PHE A 1096 -5.80 28.55 20.01
CA PHE A 1096 -5.21 28.78 18.69
C PHE A 1096 -6.20 28.35 17.60
N TYR A 1097 -6.55 29.28 16.70
CA TYR A 1097 -7.55 29.08 15.66
C TYR A 1097 -6.98 29.41 14.27
N TRP A 1098 -7.27 28.57 13.26
CA TRP A 1098 -6.82 28.82 11.88
C TRP A 1098 -7.83 29.70 11.12
N ASN A 1099 -7.42 30.91 10.77
CA ASN A 1099 -8.23 31.81 9.96
C ASN A 1099 -8.09 31.47 8.47
N GLY A 1100 -9.13 30.89 7.88
CA GLY A 1100 -9.13 30.46 6.47
C GLY A 1100 -9.00 31.61 5.45
N LYS A 1101 -9.45 32.82 5.78
CA LYS A 1101 -9.37 33.99 4.89
C LYS A 1101 -7.97 34.58 4.85
N LYS A 1102 -7.37 34.75 6.03
CA LYS A 1102 -6.00 35.28 6.18
C LYS A 1102 -4.92 34.22 5.97
N ARG A 1103 -5.28 32.94 6.08
CA ARG A 1103 -4.37 31.79 6.01
C ARG A 1103 -3.27 31.82 7.07
N GLU A 1104 -3.65 32.20 8.30
CA GLU A 1104 -2.77 32.29 9.46
C GLU A 1104 -3.40 31.68 10.72
N MET A 1105 -2.59 31.41 11.74
CA MET A 1105 -3.05 31.02 13.07
C MET A 1105 -3.23 32.27 13.93
N GLU A 1106 -4.38 32.41 14.58
CA GLU A 1106 -4.69 33.47 15.53
C GLU A 1106 -4.73 32.91 16.95
N GLU A 1107 -4.18 33.66 17.91
CA GLU A 1107 -4.21 33.37 19.34
C GLU A 1107 -5.33 34.17 20.02
N TYR A 1108 -6.05 33.53 20.93
CA TYR A 1108 -7.10 34.15 21.75
C TYR A 1108 -6.88 33.80 23.23
N ASP A 1109 -6.84 34.80 24.11
CA ASP A 1109 -7.01 34.59 25.56
C ASP A 1109 -8.50 34.64 25.89
N LEU A 1110 -9.08 33.50 26.28
CA LEU A 1110 -10.53 33.43 26.45
C LEU A 1110 -11.04 34.26 27.62
N HIS A 1111 -10.24 34.46 28.67
CA HIS A 1111 -10.68 35.30 29.78
C HIS A 1111 -10.85 36.74 29.30
N GLU A 1112 -9.86 37.28 28.59
CA GLU A 1112 -9.92 38.63 28.03
C GLU A 1112 -11.03 38.78 26.98
N GLU A 1113 -11.23 37.78 26.13
CA GLU A 1113 -12.28 37.82 25.10
C GLU A 1113 -13.69 37.78 25.70
N PHE A 1114 -13.91 37.01 26.78
CA PHE A 1114 -15.18 37.02 27.49
C PHE A 1114 -15.36 38.30 28.33
N GLU A 1115 -14.30 38.85 28.92
CA GLU A 1115 -14.34 40.17 29.57
C GLU A 1115 -14.76 41.27 28.58
N LYS A 1116 -14.25 41.24 27.34
CA LYS A 1116 -14.65 42.20 26.29
C LYS A 1116 -16.12 42.08 25.94
N ILE A 1117 -16.60 40.87 25.64
CA ILE A 1117 -17.98 40.66 25.17
C ILE A 1117 -19.03 40.85 26.28
N PHE A 1118 -18.66 40.64 27.54
CA PHE A 1118 -19.54 40.81 28.70
C PHE A 1118 -19.29 42.11 29.48
N SER A 1119 -18.44 43.01 28.98
CA SER A 1119 -18.04 44.26 29.65
C SER A 1119 -19.20 45.17 30.05
N ILE A 1120 -20.29 45.11 29.29
CA ILE A 1120 -21.50 45.93 29.50
C ILE A 1120 -22.47 45.33 30.54
N PHE A 1121 -22.23 44.11 31.01
CA PHE A 1121 -23.14 43.39 31.90
C PHE A 1121 -22.69 43.44 33.35
N ASP A 1122 -23.66 43.53 34.25
CA ASP A 1122 -23.42 43.38 35.68
C ASP A 1122 -23.17 41.90 36.01
N LYS A 1123 -21.94 41.61 36.42
CA LYS A 1123 -21.45 40.27 36.74
C LYS A 1123 -22.14 39.65 37.97
N SER A 1124 -22.74 40.46 38.83
CA SER A 1124 -23.50 40.00 40.00
C SER A 1124 -24.91 39.50 39.65
N ARG A 1125 -25.37 39.78 38.42
CA ARG A 1125 -26.70 39.41 37.91
C ARG A 1125 -26.57 38.32 36.84
N ASN A 1126 -27.67 37.63 36.55
CA ASN A 1126 -27.70 36.57 35.53
C ASN A 1126 -27.33 37.14 34.15
N ILE A 1127 -26.20 36.70 33.59
CA ILE A 1127 -25.66 37.22 32.32
C ILE A 1127 -26.55 36.79 31.14
N ASN A 1128 -27.13 35.58 31.17
CA ASN A 1128 -28.03 35.10 30.11
C ASN A 1128 -29.26 35.99 29.92
N LYS A 1129 -29.91 36.41 31.02
CA LYS A 1129 -31.08 37.31 30.93
C LYS A 1129 -30.69 38.67 30.34
N GLN A 1130 -29.56 39.23 30.80
CA GLN A 1130 -29.06 40.51 30.29
C GLN A 1130 -28.73 40.44 28.79
N MET A 1131 -28.17 39.32 28.30
CA MET A 1131 -27.91 39.15 26.86
C MET A 1131 -29.18 39.12 26.00
N LEU A 1132 -30.28 38.55 26.51
CA LEU A 1132 -31.57 38.49 25.80
C LEU A 1132 -32.25 39.87 25.74
N GLU A 1133 -32.04 40.69 26.76
CA GLU A 1133 -32.64 42.03 26.90
C GLU A 1133 -31.86 43.13 26.15
N ASN A 1134 -30.62 42.85 25.72
CA ASN A 1134 -29.72 43.82 25.08
C ASN A 1134 -29.32 43.39 23.66
N ASN A 1135 -28.88 44.36 22.84
CA ASN A 1135 -28.30 44.07 21.54
C ASN A 1135 -26.91 43.42 21.72
N PHE A 1136 -26.81 42.11 21.49
CA PHE A 1136 -25.63 41.30 21.81
C PHE A 1136 -25.11 40.51 20.59
N ASP A 1137 -23.79 40.34 20.49
CA ASP A 1137 -23.16 39.56 19.41
C ASP A 1137 -23.19 38.04 19.70
N TRP A 1138 -24.36 37.45 19.44
CA TRP A 1138 -24.60 36.01 19.57
C TRP A 1138 -23.64 35.15 18.74
N LYS A 1139 -23.24 35.64 17.57
CA LYS A 1139 -22.32 34.91 16.68
C LYS A 1139 -20.93 34.84 17.31
N ARG A 1140 -20.43 35.94 17.88
CA ARG A 1140 -19.16 35.95 18.61
C ARG A 1140 -19.21 35.06 19.84
N LEU A 1141 -20.30 35.05 20.62
CA LEU A 1141 -20.46 34.15 21.77
C LEU A 1141 -20.37 32.68 21.37
N SER A 1142 -21.10 32.25 20.33
CA SER A 1142 -21.04 30.87 19.84
C SER A 1142 -19.63 30.46 19.37
N PHE A 1143 -18.88 31.40 18.78
CA PHE A 1143 -17.48 31.20 18.41
C PHE A 1143 -16.58 31.00 19.64
N LEU A 1144 -16.68 31.90 20.64
CA LEU A 1144 -15.89 31.80 21.89
C LEU A 1144 -16.26 30.56 22.71
N TRP A 1145 -17.53 30.17 22.77
CA TRP A 1145 -17.98 28.92 23.37
C TRP A 1145 -17.31 27.69 22.73
N ASN A 1146 -17.23 27.66 21.39
CA ASN A 1146 -16.54 26.58 20.71
C ASN A 1146 -15.05 26.53 21.01
N LEU A 1147 -14.40 27.68 21.14
CA LEU A 1147 -13.01 27.78 21.57
C LEU A 1147 -12.84 27.34 23.03
N LEU A 1148 -13.74 27.70 23.95
CA LEU A 1148 -13.73 27.21 25.33
C LEU A 1148 -13.69 25.68 25.38
N ASN A 1149 -14.52 25.04 24.56
CA ASN A 1149 -14.62 23.58 24.43
C ASN A 1149 -13.44 22.93 23.67
N GLN A 1150 -12.53 23.71 23.07
CA GLN A 1150 -11.34 23.22 22.38
C GLN A 1150 -10.18 23.00 23.38
N ILE A 1151 -10.13 21.82 23.98
CA ILE A 1151 -9.09 21.53 24.99
C ILE A 1151 -7.73 21.19 24.41
N ARG A 1152 -7.67 20.64 23.19
CA ARG A 1152 -6.41 20.36 22.49
C ARG A 1152 -6.02 21.53 21.60
N ASN A 1153 -4.83 22.08 21.82
CA ASN A 1153 -4.37 23.28 21.16
C ASN A 1153 -2.99 23.09 20.53
N ILE A 1154 -2.76 23.74 19.39
CA ILE A 1154 -1.49 23.67 18.67
C ILE A 1154 -0.89 25.07 18.55
N ASP A 1155 0.17 25.30 19.30
CA ASP A 1155 1.02 26.48 19.17
C ASP A 1155 2.18 26.14 18.24
N ARG A 1156 2.22 26.75 17.05
CA ARG A 1156 3.25 26.47 16.04
C ARG A 1156 4.59 27.14 16.32
N GLU A 1157 4.62 28.11 17.25
CA GLU A 1157 5.83 28.83 17.62
C GLU A 1157 6.64 28.09 18.70
N LYS A 1158 5.97 27.21 19.45
CA LYS A 1158 6.61 26.35 20.46
C LYS A 1158 7.10 25.03 19.87
N SER A 1159 8.00 24.36 20.60
CA SER A 1159 8.53 23.05 20.26
C SER A 1159 8.36 22.07 21.43
N GLY A 1160 8.57 20.77 21.21
CA GLY A 1160 8.40 19.77 22.27
C GLY A 1160 6.94 19.59 22.70
N ASN A 1161 6.72 19.36 23.99
CA ASN A 1161 5.39 19.12 24.56
C ASN A 1161 4.48 20.36 24.48
N ASP A 1162 5.05 21.56 24.56
CA ASP A 1162 4.31 22.82 24.55
C ASP A 1162 3.67 23.16 23.20
N ASN A 1163 4.11 22.52 22.11
CA ASN A 1163 3.55 22.70 20.78
C ASN A 1163 2.14 22.08 20.64
N ASP A 1164 1.83 21.03 21.40
CA ASP A 1164 0.59 20.25 21.29
C ASP A 1164 0.06 19.93 22.68
N PHE A 1165 -0.56 20.91 23.32
CA PHE A 1165 -0.95 20.80 24.71
C PHE A 1165 -2.45 20.55 24.87
N ILE A 1166 -2.80 19.99 26.03
CA ILE A 1166 -4.18 19.89 26.49
C ILE A 1166 -4.34 20.87 27.65
N GLN A 1167 -5.33 21.77 27.54
CA GLN A 1167 -5.72 22.67 28.61
C GLN A 1167 -7.24 22.55 28.81
N SER A 1168 -7.64 22.04 29.97
CA SER A 1168 -9.04 21.80 30.31
C SER A 1168 -9.70 23.03 30.94
N PRO A 1169 -10.93 23.39 30.55
CA PRO A 1169 -11.72 24.39 31.25
C PRO A 1169 -12.48 23.80 32.45
N ALA A 1170 -12.45 22.48 32.67
CA ALA A 1170 -13.14 21.84 33.79
C ALA A 1170 -12.26 21.82 35.05
N TRP A 1171 -12.84 22.24 36.17
CA TRP A 1171 -12.16 22.26 37.47
C TRP A 1171 -12.18 20.87 38.11
N SER A 1172 -11.04 20.40 38.61
CA SER A 1172 -10.96 19.18 39.41
C SER A 1172 -11.08 19.51 40.89
N GLU A 1173 -12.18 19.10 41.53
CA GLU A 1173 -12.33 19.29 42.98
C GLU A 1173 -11.33 18.45 43.79
N LYS A 1174 -11.01 17.25 43.32
CA LYS A 1174 -10.06 16.34 43.99
C LYS A 1174 -8.66 16.93 44.10
N TYR A 1175 -8.16 17.53 43.01
CA TYR A 1175 -6.80 18.07 42.96
C TYR A 1175 -6.76 19.60 43.11
N ARG A 1176 -7.93 20.24 43.22
CA ARG A 1176 -8.09 21.70 43.30
C ARG A 1176 -7.30 22.44 42.22
N THR A 1177 -7.37 21.97 40.97
CA THR A 1177 -6.67 22.57 39.82
C THR A 1177 -7.40 22.30 38.50
N PHE A 1178 -7.07 23.10 37.47
CA PHE A 1178 -7.33 22.79 36.07
C PHE A 1178 -6.24 21.87 35.52
N PHE A 1179 -6.59 21.05 34.52
CA PHE A 1179 -5.57 20.26 33.82
C PHE A 1179 -4.88 21.11 32.75
N ASP A 1180 -3.56 21.24 32.83
CA ASP A 1180 -2.71 21.78 31.77
C ASP A 1180 -1.50 20.86 31.57
N SER A 1181 -1.37 20.25 30.38
CA SER A 1181 -0.32 19.28 30.12
C SER A 1181 1.10 19.88 30.17
N ARG A 1182 1.22 21.22 30.14
CA ARG A 1182 2.51 21.92 30.21
C ARG A 1182 3.04 22.06 31.64
N GLU A 1183 2.15 22.01 32.62
CA GLU A 1183 2.46 22.30 34.03
C GLU A 1183 2.60 21.03 34.89
N VAL A 1184 1.99 19.92 34.45
CA VAL A 1184 1.80 18.74 35.31
C VAL A 1184 2.82 17.64 35.03
N THR A 1185 3.96 17.66 35.73
CA THR A 1185 4.99 16.60 35.67
C THR A 1185 4.95 15.59 36.82
N THR A 1186 4.22 15.88 37.91
CA THR A 1186 4.29 15.10 39.17
C THR A 1186 3.09 14.17 39.42
N MET A 1187 1.97 14.31 38.71
CA MET A 1187 0.73 13.54 38.97
C MET A 1187 0.57 12.26 38.13
N GLY A 1188 1.54 11.91 37.27
CA GLY A 1188 1.45 10.74 36.39
C GLY A 1188 0.35 10.85 35.33
N LEU A 1189 0.24 12.04 34.71
CA LEU A 1189 -0.77 12.39 33.69
C LEU A 1189 -0.10 12.61 32.31
N PRO A 1190 -0.89 12.76 31.25
CA PRO A 1190 -0.32 12.94 29.91
C PRO A 1190 0.40 14.28 29.69
N ASP A 1191 1.60 14.23 29.13
CA ASP A 1191 2.45 15.42 28.96
C ASP A 1191 2.07 16.30 27.74
N ASN A 1192 1.27 15.78 26.81
CA ASN A 1192 0.87 16.47 25.59
C ASN A 1192 -0.38 15.82 24.95
N GLY A 1193 -0.88 16.37 23.85
CA GLY A 1193 -2.09 15.91 23.17
C GLY A 1193 -2.02 14.50 22.59
N ASP A 1194 -0.86 14.07 22.07
CA ASP A 1194 -0.67 12.70 21.58
C ASP A 1194 -0.48 11.70 22.74
N ALA A 1195 0.13 12.13 23.85
CA ALA A 1195 0.19 11.37 25.09
C ALA A 1195 -1.22 11.14 25.66
N ASN A 1196 -2.07 12.17 25.64
CA ASN A 1196 -3.46 12.06 26.10
C ASN A 1196 -4.26 11.08 25.22
N GLY A 1197 -4.05 11.13 23.91
CA GLY A 1197 -4.58 10.14 22.97
C GLY A 1197 -4.17 8.71 23.35
N ALA A 1198 -2.88 8.45 23.52
CA ALA A 1198 -2.36 7.13 23.87
C ALA A 1198 -2.88 6.64 25.24
N TYR A 1199 -2.91 7.53 26.22
CA TYR A 1199 -3.45 7.28 27.55
C TYR A 1199 -4.93 6.85 27.50
N ASN A 1200 -5.76 7.58 26.77
CA ASN A 1200 -7.18 7.29 26.65
C ASN A 1200 -7.47 6.02 25.86
N ILE A 1201 -6.63 5.68 24.88
CA ILE A 1201 -6.66 4.38 24.22
C ILE A 1201 -6.38 3.27 25.24
N ALA A 1202 -5.39 3.45 26.12
CA ALA A 1202 -5.07 2.50 27.17
C ALA A 1202 -6.22 2.34 28.18
N ARG A 1203 -6.83 3.46 28.62
CA ARG A 1203 -8.01 3.47 29.49
C ARG A 1203 -9.20 2.73 28.89
N LYS A 1204 -9.46 2.87 27.59
CA LYS A 1204 -10.47 2.07 26.89
C LYS A 1204 -10.11 0.57 26.86
N GLY A 1205 -8.83 0.25 26.78
CA GLY A 1205 -8.35 -1.13 26.95
C GLY A 1205 -8.63 -1.68 28.35
N LEU A 1206 -8.56 -0.85 29.41
CA LEU A 1206 -8.96 -1.25 30.77
C LEU A 1206 -10.46 -1.57 30.86
N ILE A 1207 -11.32 -0.83 30.16
CA ILE A 1207 -12.76 -1.17 30.06
C ILE A 1207 -12.94 -2.57 29.48
N ILE A 1208 -12.23 -2.90 28.38
CA ILE A 1208 -12.28 -4.23 27.76
C ILE A 1208 -11.79 -5.30 28.75
N LEU A 1209 -10.71 -5.02 29.48
CA LEU A 1209 -10.16 -5.95 30.45
C LEU A 1209 -11.13 -6.20 31.63
N ASN A 1210 -11.79 -5.16 32.13
CA ASN A 1210 -12.82 -5.25 33.17
C ASN A 1210 -14.03 -6.06 32.70
N ARG A 1211 -14.46 -5.88 31.45
CA ARG A 1211 -15.50 -6.71 30.83
C ARG A 1211 -15.08 -8.17 30.74
N LEU A 1212 -13.84 -8.45 30.33
CA LEU A 1212 -13.31 -9.80 30.24
C LEU A 1212 -13.23 -10.49 31.61
N LYS A 1213 -12.93 -9.74 32.67
CA LYS A 1213 -12.96 -10.22 34.06
C LYS A 1213 -14.36 -10.69 34.47
N LYS A 1214 -15.41 -9.95 34.08
CA LYS A 1214 -16.82 -10.26 34.39
C LYS A 1214 -17.44 -11.34 33.49
N CYS A 1215 -16.88 -11.55 32.29
CA CYS A 1215 -17.42 -12.49 31.31
C CYS A 1215 -17.38 -13.95 31.82
N SER A 1216 -18.53 -14.62 31.91
CA SER A 1216 -18.63 -16.00 32.39
C SER A 1216 -17.97 -17.01 31.44
N ASP A 1217 -18.21 -16.87 30.13
CA ASP A 1217 -17.65 -17.71 29.07
C ASP A 1217 -16.80 -16.88 28.09
N THR A 1218 -15.48 -16.98 28.24
CA THR A 1218 -14.52 -16.21 27.45
C THR A 1218 -14.52 -16.55 25.96
N SER A 1219 -15.08 -17.70 25.56
CA SER A 1219 -15.21 -18.07 24.14
C SER A 1219 -16.23 -17.21 23.39
N LYS A 1220 -17.24 -16.72 24.12
CA LYS A 1220 -18.29 -15.84 23.61
C LYS A 1220 -17.94 -14.36 23.70
N PHE A 1221 -16.81 -13.99 24.29
CA PHE A 1221 -16.42 -12.59 24.45
C PHE A 1221 -16.29 -11.87 23.09
N GLY A 1222 -17.09 -10.83 22.89
CA GLY A 1222 -17.20 -10.10 21.63
C GLY A 1222 -18.34 -10.53 20.70
N ASN A 1223 -19.14 -11.53 21.08
CA ASN A 1223 -20.43 -11.81 20.46
C ASN A 1223 -21.49 -11.06 21.28
N ASP A 1224 -21.86 -9.86 20.84
CA ASP A 1224 -22.78 -8.98 21.57
C ASP A 1224 -24.27 -9.32 21.36
N ASN A 1225 -24.58 -10.42 20.65
CA ASN A 1225 -25.95 -10.92 20.38
C ASN A 1225 -26.93 -9.78 20.06
N ASN A 1226 -26.61 -8.94 19.07
CA ASN A 1226 -27.41 -7.76 18.69
C ASN A 1226 -27.70 -6.80 19.85
N GLY A 1227 -26.72 -6.57 20.74
CA GLY A 1227 -26.84 -5.62 21.84
C GLY A 1227 -27.52 -6.17 23.10
N LYS A 1228 -27.90 -7.46 23.13
CA LYS A 1228 -28.48 -8.11 24.32
C LYS A 1228 -27.48 -8.35 25.44
N ASN A 1229 -26.17 -8.25 25.18
CA ASN A 1229 -25.14 -8.36 26.21
C ASN A 1229 -23.98 -7.36 26.00
N PRO A 1230 -24.24 -6.05 26.21
CA PRO A 1230 -23.25 -4.99 25.97
C PRO A 1230 -22.04 -5.09 26.91
N GLU A 1231 -22.18 -5.79 28.04
CA GLU A 1231 -21.09 -6.05 28.99
C GLU A 1231 -20.05 -7.05 28.47
N ASN A 1232 -20.38 -7.85 27.46
CA ASN A 1232 -19.50 -8.87 26.89
C ASN A 1232 -18.95 -8.51 25.49
N GLY A 1233 -19.05 -7.24 25.07
CA GLY A 1233 -18.61 -6.75 23.75
C GLY A 1233 -17.36 -5.86 23.74
N TYR A 1234 -16.78 -5.64 22.55
CA TYR A 1234 -15.67 -4.67 22.35
C TYR A 1234 -16.16 -3.22 22.21
N TYR A 1235 -17.45 -3.02 21.95
CA TYR A 1235 -18.01 -1.70 21.67
C TYR A 1235 -18.12 -0.86 22.94
N ILE A 1236 -17.51 0.33 22.92
CA ILE A 1236 -17.54 1.30 24.01
C ILE A 1236 -18.37 2.49 23.51
N SER A 1237 -19.61 2.60 24.02
CA SER A 1237 -20.47 3.76 23.78
C SER A 1237 -19.91 4.99 24.47
N ASP A 1238 -20.39 6.17 24.07
CA ASP A 1238 -19.93 7.43 24.68
C ASP A 1238 -20.40 7.51 26.15
N ALA A 1239 -21.62 7.07 26.46
CA ALA A 1239 -22.11 6.95 27.84
C ALA A 1239 -21.25 6.02 28.73
N VAL A 1240 -20.82 4.85 28.22
CA VAL A 1240 -19.91 3.95 28.98
C VAL A 1240 -18.55 4.59 29.20
N TRP A 1241 -18.05 5.34 28.20
CA TRP A 1241 -16.79 6.06 28.32
C TRP A 1241 -16.90 7.15 29.40
N ASP A 1242 -17.96 7.95 29.38
CA ASP A 1242 -18.17 9.04 30.34
C ASP A 1242 -18.38 8.51 31.77
N ASP A 1243 -19.07 7.38 31.93
CA ASP A 1243 -19.20 6.70 33.23
C ASP A 1243 -17.84 6.25 33.76
N PHE A 1244 -17.03 5.59 32.92
CA PHE A 1244 -15.72 5.11 33.31
C PHE A 1244 -14.75 6.25 33.68
N THR A 1245 -14.73 7.33 32.92
CA THR A 1245 -13.83 8.46 33.19
C THR A 1245 -14.24 9.26 34.41
N SER A 1246 -15.54 9.32 34.73
CA SER A 1246 -16.04 9.99 35.95
C SER A 1246 -15.85 9.22 37.25
N LYS A 1247 -15.84 7.88 37.22
CA LYS A 1247 -15.69 7.06 38.44
C LYS A 1247 -14.25 6.97 38.91
N ASN A 1248 -13.29 6.95 37.99
CA ASN A 1248 -11.86 6.87 38.31
C ASN A 1248 -11.23 8.20 38.78
N THR A 1249 -12.01 9.29 38.82
CA THR A 1249 -11.56 10.60 39.30
C THR A 1249 -12.06 10.90 40.72
N HIS A 1250 -12.97 10.08 41.25
CA HIS A 1250 -13.55 10.18 42.59
C HIS A 1250 -13.09 9.09 43.57
N GLY A 1251 -12.16 8.22 43.17
CA GLY A 1251 -11.53 7.21 44.04
C GLY A 1251 -10.22 7.67 44.63
#